data_AF-A0A965HGU7-F1
#
_entry.id   AF-A0A965HGU7-F1
#
_cell.length_a   1.000
_cell.length_b   1.000
_cell.length_c   1.000
_cell.angle_alpha   90.00
_cell.angle_beta   90.00
_cell.angle_gamma   90.00
#
_symmetry.space_group_name_H-M   'P 1'
#
loop_
_entity.id
_entity.type
_entity.pdbx_description
1 polymer ?
#
loop_
_entity_poly.entity_id
_entity_poly.type
_entity_poly.pdbx_seq_one_letter_code
_entity_poly.pdbx_strand_id
1 'polypeptide(L)'
;MQSPGGSATGQVTATISTTAPVSMKIWYNKTGSAMDYTDPSGVAKSLSANSYVAYAGNTLLSPASTGSPMVTTIVADTTVGKMAFVVGTANACDFLIDDVYAAASAPVVPVAPFAISSATTATVQAGSNFSYQIATSGGTATSYNATDLPSYLSINTGTGVISGLVPASTPATTTPISIGLSATGATTVTANLSLTVTAAPSDYVWANSGTDWSSAASWTNNAVPSSTSTAGFGSTGSSATSVNVGTGQSIAAIVFYPGAFAYTWTGTDITVGNVGGITNNSTAIQTFGNKVINSGGDATWSTVSGGSLVFNGGIDLTPANSSAGRTLTFAGAGNMTVASVIANGGTATNGAIVSASTGTNTFSGANTYGGTTKVAGGTLVLSNTNTSSGYILAGTSANVVLKVNAINALNSSATLLGSSSSATTGTLEFATAGNYTLNQYTGQNMNFSNSSGSATTLTFTNATNVLGTTSSGKTFANKSANLTITFNGEVDISGSIAATNTITTAGPVVISNRVYNTNSAGTRSLYKDDTNTLTMYGVNSYNGTTTVKQGTLVIPTGGSLVNCGTTLVVGTGTSAGNSASLNLGGAAGVVQVSTNGYVRGGGSITSLQVQDTGTVETAVGSTWTTGGTISFTGTATKVSVTGTPVAGNSYTLMTATGGDITGTPTLVSTVNTVGWGLRVTGSSIYLEEVGVVNVASGQTTIYSALNYLTGAIPLTKRGEGKLVLSNSNDYTSATSLEAGTLEIQNSNALGSGTSALVYLKGGILKSTVDLDLAKSSFTTTTVGTGNTDFQTAYGAISNYVKYSGNNTTISGPVTLDVGTNTTMTMVTLVGNSDANSLVTKVGAGTVKLLGGSTKVSGTALAANGNGSTVLGGWRIQEGTVWFSPSSNNGGGNGPITLAGGSAKFTKLQNSNGTYTGFEVPSDLMVENDGLIQYDPDASTLLGQNTLGFNNLSIGSKILEVATATSSTVVGQSLPRVNFKSGTLTGSATFNNPVEIDLALQAVSGTGGFTKTGLGTLYLSEQPNQAAAFATLTTSTMTVESINVEYAGSGYTAIPAVTLVGGGATTQATAQATINNGRVTSIAVLTPGVGYTSLPRVVIAAPPTVATASSYTGATTVQQGKLNLSGRYASSVTVKSGAALQLDWLAAAEARCSIDQVSSKTTDYNANAANAVVKDLYLTKSVSGYTPGDTLTLTIEAPRKTDGTGPVSGGVAATATATVDSQGVISALNIVTGGSGYVISPRVTIPAPTVPTAVATTTGSIT
;
A
#
# COMPACT_ATOMS: atom_id res chain seq x y z
N MET A 1 37.19 6.98 -40.50
CA MET A 1 36.82 5.55 -40.52
C MET A 1 37.71 4.81 -39.55
N GLN A 2 37.20 3.87 -38.76
CA GLN A 2 37.97 3.15 -37.73
C GLN A 2 38.04 1.65 -38.11
N SER A 3 39.21 1.00 -37.93
CA SER A 3 39.31 -0.43 -38.17
C SER A 3 38.60 -1.23 -37.06
N PRO A 4 38.01 -2.40 -37.36
CA PRO A 4 37.46 -3.27 -36.33
C PRO A 4 38.60 -3.84 -35.48
N GLY A 5 38.68 -3.45 -34.20
CA GLY A 5 39.49 -4.12 -33.18
C GLY A 5 40.81 -3.47 -32.74
N GLY A 6 41.16 -2.25 -33.18
CA GLY A 6 42.41 -1.57 -32.79
C GLY A 6 42.21 -0.22 -32.10
N SER A 7 43.07 0.07 -31.11
CA SER A 7 43.13 1.33 -30.35
C SER A 7 43.21 2.59 -31.25
N ALA A 8 42.65 3.68 -30.74
CA ALA A 8 42.23 4.90 -31.43
C ALA A 8 43.35 5.88 -31.84
N THR A 9 44.23 5.53 -32.78
CA THR A 9 45.34 6.43 -33.21
C THR A 9 45.35 6.82 -34.69
N GLY A 10 44.20 6.88 -35.38
CA GLY A 10 44.17 7.28 -36.80
C GLY A 10 42.83 7.81 -37.32
N GLN A 11 42.16 8.74 -36.62
CA GLN A 11 40.98 9.40 -37.18
C GLN A 11 41.36 10.54 -38.15
N VAL A 12 41.00 10.38 -39.42
CA VAL A 12 40.98 11.47 -40.41
C VAL A 12 39.59 12.12 -40.37
N THR A 13 39.54 13.42 -40.07
CA THR A 13 38.31 14.22 -39.97
C THR A 13 38.28 15.26 -41.08
N ALA A 14 37.23 15.29 -41.89
CA ALA A 14 37.00 16.30 -42.93
C ALA A 14 35.66 16.99 -42.68
N THR A 15 35.64 18.33 -42.68
CA THR A 15 34.43 19.14 -42.43
C THR A 15 33.85 19.62 -43.76
N ILE A 16 32.57 19.37 -44.00
CA ILE A 16 31.85 19.77 -45.22
C ILE A 16 30.66 20.64 -44.80
N SER A 17 30.54 21.86 -45.34
CA SER A 17 29.42 22.77 -45.07
C SER A 17 28.58 22.97 -46.33
N THR A 18 27.50 22.19 -46.49
CA THR A 18 26.55 22.32 -47.61
C THR A 18 25.11 22.09 -47.16
N THR A 19 24.14 22.73 -47.81
CA THR A 19 22.69 22.55 -47.59
C THR A 19 22.01 21.65 -48.65
N ALA A 20 22.78 21.11 -49.60
CA ALA A 20 22.34 20.21 -50.67
C ALA A 20 22.92 18.80 -50.47
N PRO A 21 22.29 17.73 -51.00
CA PRO A 21 22.76 16.35 -50.85
C PRO A 21 24.16 16.16 -51.44
N VAL A 22 25.03 15.44 -50.75
CA VAL A 22 26.41 15.15 -51.20
C VAL A 22 26.58 13.66 -51.39
N SER A 23 26.97 13.25 -52.61
CA SER A 23 27.24 11.84 -52.93
C SER A 23 28.62 11.41 -52.46
N MET A 24 28.69 10.33 -51.69
CA MET A 24 29.94 9.70 -51.28
C MET A 24 30.33 8.60 -52.27
N LYS A 25 31.55 8.63 -52.80
CA LYS A 25 32.09 7.60 -53.70
C LYS A 25 33.36 7.00 -53.12
N ILE A 26 33.40 5.66 -53.03
CA ILE A 26 34.50 4.93 -52.41
C ILE A 26 34.99 3.83 -53.34
N TRP A 27 36.30 3.80 -53.58
CA TRP A 27 36.98 2.71 -54.28
C TRP A 27 37.86 1.95 -53.31
N TYR A 28 37.75 0.62 -53.33
CA TYR A 28 38.56 -0.28 -52.52
C TYR A 28 39.25 -1.32 -53.40
N ASN A 29 40.58 -1.30 -53.39
CA ASN A 29 41.41 -2.29 -54.06
C ASN A 29 41.86 -3.35 -53.07
N LYS A 30 41.24 -4.53 -53.11
CA LYS A 30 41.58 -5.69 -52.26
C LYS A 30 42.64 -6.62 -52.87
N THR A 31 43.21 -6.24 -54.01
CA THR A 31 44.14 -7.09 -54.78
C THR A 31 45.59 -6.77 -54.42
N GLY A 32 46.49 -7.72 -54.66
CA GLY A 32 47.93 -7.57 -54.40
C GLY A 32 48.69 -6.67 -55.38
N SER A 33 47.99 -6.01 -56.31
CA SER A 33 48.57 -5.11 -57.33
C SER A 33 47.77 -3.81 -57.42
N ALA A 34 48.35 -2.75 -58.00
CA ALA A 34 47.63 -1.49 -58.17
C ALA A 34 46.44 -1.66 -59.14
N MET A 35 45.37 -0.92 -58.90
CA MET A 35 44.13 -0.91 -59.67
C MET A 35 43.85 0.51 -60.14
N ASP A 36 43.62 0.68 -61.42
CA ASP A 36 43.18 1.97 -61.94
C ASP A 36 41.69 2.18 -61.65
N TYR A 37 41.36 3.37 -61.16
CA TYR A 37 40.00 3.84 -60.95
C TYR A 37 39.85 5.25 -61.52
N THR A 38 38.64 5.66 -61.81
CA THR A 38 38.37 7.03 -62.24
C THR A 38 37.79 7.79 -61.07
N ASP A 39 38.42 8.89 -60.67
CA ASP A 39 37.92 9.71 -59.57
C ASP A 39 36.59 10.40 -59.95
N PRO A 40 35.82 10.97 -59.00
CA PRO A 40 34.52 11.58 -59.30
C PRO A 40 34.58 12.76 -60.28
N SER A 41 35.77 13.33 -60.52
CA SER A 41 35.95 14.37 -61.54
C SER A 41 36.17 13.81 -62.95
N GLY A 42 36.21 12.48 -63.10
CA GLY A 42 36.39 11.79 -64.37
C GLY A 42 37.86 11.53 -64.73
N VAL A 43 38.81 11.76 -63.82
CA VAL A 43 40.24 11.56 -64.09
C VAL A 43 40.67 10.17 -63.66
N ALA A 44 41.36 9.45 -64.56
CA ALA A 44 41.96 8.16 -64.22
C ALA A 44 43.09 8.33 -63.19
N LYS A 45 43.04 7.53 -62.13
CA LYS A 45 43.97 7.49 -61.01
C LYS A 45 44.33 6.02 -60.74
N SER A 46 45.50 5.78 -60.16
CA SER A 46 45.87 4.43 -59.73
C SER A 46 45.76 4.31 -58.21
N LEU A 47 45.04 3.28 -57.76
CA LEU A 47 44.84 2.93 -56.36
C LEU A 47 45.73 1.74 -56.01
N SER A 48 46.66 1.94 -55.09
CA SER A 48 47.64 0.93 -54.69
C SER A 48 46.98 -0.36 -54.17
N ALA A 49 47.73 -1.47 -54.23
CA ALA A 49 47.29 -2.76 -53.69
C ALA A 49 46.81 -2.65 -52.23
N ASN A 50 45.74 -3.38 -51.88
CA ASN A 50 45.16 -3.45 -50.53
C ASN A 50 44.83 -2.08 -49.90
N SER A 51 44.40 -1.09 -50.69
CA SER A 51 44.11 0.27 -50.23
C SER A 51 42.71 0.76 -50.66
N TYR A 52 42.25 1.87 -50.08
CA TYR A 52 40.99 2.52 -50.46
C TYR A 52 41.19 4.03 -50.64
N VAL A 53 40.23 4.65 -51.32
CA VAL A 53 40.13 6.10 -51.47
C VAL A 53 38.66 6.50 -51.45
N ALA A 54 38.34 7.62 -50.80
CA ALA A 54 36.97 8.09 -50.61
C ALA A 54 36.84 9.57 -50.94
N TYR A 55 35.76 9.92 -51.63
CA TYR A 55 35.41 11.27 -52.01
C TYR A 55 33.99 11.60 -51.54
N ALA A 56 33.79 12.85 -51.10
CA ALA A 56 32.46 13.44 -50.96
C ALA A 56 32.27 14.48 -52.05
N GLY A 57 31.30 14.24 -52.94
CA GLY A 57 31.24 14.93 -54.23
C GLY A 57 32.54 14.72 -54.99
N ASN A 58 33.24 15.80 -55.31
CA ASN A 58 34.54 15.78 -55.98
C ASN A 58 35.72 16.00 -55.01
N THR A 59 35.46 16.17 -53.71
CA THR A 59 36.50 16.45 -52.71
C THR A 59 37.06 15.17 -52.11
N LEU A 60 38.37 14.99 -52.18
CA LEU A 60 39.07 13.84 -51.60
C LEU A 60 39.11 13.95 -50.07
N LEU A 61 38.65 12.91 -49.37
CA LEU A 61 38.50 12.91 -47.90
C LEU A 61 39.72 12.36 -47.14
N SER A 62 40.66 11.69 -47.81
CA SER A 62 41.86 11.12 -47.18
C SER A 62 43.14 11.72 -47.80
N PRO A 63 43.80 12.70 -47.16
CA PRO A 63 44.92 13.43 -47.78
C PRO A 63 46.29 12.71 -47.74
N ALA A 64 46.41 11.51 -47.17
CA ALA A 64 47.67 10.77 -47.13
C ALA A 64 47.61 9.56 -48.08
N SER A 65 48.20 9.72 -49.25
CA SER A 65 48.43 8.63 -50.20
C SER A 65 49.33 7.55 -49.57
N THR A 66 48.86 6.30 -49.57
CA THR A 66 49.55 5.04 -49.25
C THR A 66 49.92 4.78 -47.77
N GLY A 67 49.27 3.80 -47.12
CA GLY A 67 49.59 3.41 -45.73
C GLY A 67 48.86 2.15 -45.22
N SER A 68 49.57 1.02 -45.36
CA SER A 68 49.44 -0.32 -44.74
C SER A 68 48.18 -1.20 -44.99
N PRO A 69 48.39 -2.48 -45.39
CA PRO A 69 47.30 -3.43 -45.61
C PRO A 69 46.59 -3.78 -44.29
N MET A 70 45.26 -3.88 -44.33
CA MET A 70 44.49 -4.53 -43.26
C MET A 70 45.03 -5.96 -43.09
N VAL A 71 45.37 -6.32 -41.84
CA VAL A 71 46.10 -7.54 -41.48
C VAL A 71 45.48 -8.78 -42.13
N THR A 72 46.35 -9.54 -42.79
CA THR A 72 46.07 -10.85 -43.37
C THR A 72 45.67 -11.83 -42.27
N THR A 73 44.48 -12.42 -42.41
CA THR A 73 43.95 -13.62 -41.74
C THR A 73 42.78 -13.32 -40.78
N ILE A 74 41.54 -13.46 -41.28
CA ILE A 74 40.54 -14.44 -40.81
C ILE A 74 39.30 -14.40 -41.74
N VAL A 75 38.98 -15.60 -42.23
CA VAL A 75 37.68 -16.22 -42.54
C VAL A 75 36.47 -15.28 -42.77
N ALA A 76 36.04 -15.21 -44.04
CA ALA A 76 34.68 -14.90 -44.50
C ALA A 76 33.81 -14.00 -43.60
N ASP A 77 34.22 -12.75 -43.39
CA ASP A 77 33.33 -11.68 -42.95
C ASP A 77 33.27 -10.60 -44.03
N THR A 78 32.06 -10.20 -44.39
CA THR A 78 31.73 -9.32 -45.52
C THR A 78 31.56 -7.86 -45.11
N THR A 79 31.97 -7.49 -43.90
CA THR A 79 31.74 -6.15 -43.36
C THR A 79 32.94 -5.21 -43.48
N VAL A 80 32.78 -4.14 -44.26
CA VAL A 80 33.66 -2.96 -44.23
C VAL A 80 33.50 -2.25 -42.88
N GLY A 81 34.61 -1.83 -42.26
CA GLY A 81 34.62 -1.13 -40.96
C GLY A 81 33.74 0.13 -40.95
N LYS A 82 33.07 0.39 -39.81
CA LYS A 82 32.02 1.42 -39.67
C LYS A 82 32.52 2.84 -40.00
N MET A 83 31.76 3.56 -40.83
CA MET A 83 31.87 5.01 -40.99
C MET A 83 30.94 5.69 -39.98
N ALA A 84 31.44 6.61 -39.17
CA ALA A 84 30.66 7.38 -38.21
C ALA A 84 30.55 8.84 -38.66
N PHE A 85 29.34 9.40 -38.59
CA PHE A 85 29.03 10.79 -38.93
C PHE A 85 28.71 11.55 -37.64
N VAL A 86 29.32 12.73 -37.43
CA VAL A 86 29.06 13.60 -36.27
C VAL A 86 28.55 14.94 -36.78
N VAL A 87 27.33 15.34 -36.39
CA VAL A 87 26.66 16.55 -36.90
C VAL A 87 26.77 17.66 -35.86
N GLY A 88 27.35 18.81 -36.24
CA GLY A 88 27.67 19.91 -35.31
C GLY A 88 26.57 20.96 -35.11
N THR A 89 25.53 21.01 -35.95
CA THR A 89 24.42 22.01 -35.84
C THR A 89 23.09 21.48 -36.42
N ALA A 90 21.99 22.17 -36.12
CA ALA A 90 20.59 21.73 -36.23
C ALA A 90 19.98 21.62 -37.66
N ASN A 91 20.77 21.66 -38.73
CA ASN A 91 20.27 21.51 -40.10
C ASN A 91 20.47 20.07 -40.60
N ALA A 92 19.42 19.47 -41.17
CA ALA A 92 19.48 18.15 -41.77
C ALA A 92 20.25 18.19 -43.10
N CYS A 93 21.22 17.30 -43.27
CA CYS A 93 21.91 17.04 -44.54
C CYS A 93 21.73 15.57 -44.91
N ASP A 94 21.22 15.31 -46.13
CA ASP A 94 21.09 13.96 -46.68
C ASP A 94 22.42 13.55 -47.33
N PHE A 95 22.99 12.44 -46.87
CA PHE A 95 24.16 11.81 -47.49
C PHE A 95 23.69 10.60 -48.29
N LEU A 96 23.98 10.61 -49.59
CA LEU A 96 23.74 9.46 -50.46
C LEU A 96 25.08 8.74 -50.66
N ILE A 97 25.18 7.49 -50.22
CA ILE A 97 26.28 6.62 -50.64
C ILE A 97 25.84 6.04 -51.97
N ASP A 98 26.31 6.67 -53.04
CA ASP A 98 25.89 6.39 -54.42
C ASP A 98 26.45 5.04 -54.86
N ASP A 99 27.77 4.85 -54.70
CA ASP A 99 28.44 3.63 -55.11
C ASP A 99 29.60 3.26 -54.16
N VAL A 100 29.63 1.99 -53.72
CA VAL A 100 30.80 1.37 -53.08
C VAL A 100 31.32 0.27 -54.01
N TYR A 101 32.43 0.54 -54.68
CA TYR A 101 33.03 -0.42 -55.61
C TYR A 101 34.10 -1.26 -54.91
N ALA A 102 33.85 -2.57 -54.77
CA ALA A 102 34.80 -3.56 -54.27
C ALA A 102 34.96 -4.68 -55.30
N ALA A 103 35.97 -4.61 -56.18
CA ALA A 103 36.14 -5.58 -57.27
C ALA A 103 37.61 -5.92 -57.54
N ALA A 104 37.87 -7.05 -58.22
CA ALA A 104 39.21 -7.45 -58.69
C ALA A 104 39.56 -6.87 -60.08
N SER A 105 38.58 -6.27 -60.76
CA SER A 105 38.72 -5.40 -61.92
C SER A 105 37.46 -4.54 -62.03
N ALA A 106 37.60 -3.30 -62.48
CA ALA A 106 36.48 -2.34 -62.53
C ALA A 106 35.58 -2.58 -63.77
N PRO A 107 34.25 -2.45 -63.64
CA PRO A 107 33.37 -2.44 -64.80
C PRO A 107 33.51 -1.11 -65.57
N VAL A 108 33.66 -1.20 -66.89
CA VAL A 108 33.52 -0.05 -67.79
C VAL A 108 32.03 0.24 -67.92
N VAL A 109 31.56 1.26 -67.21
CA VAL A 109 30.24 1.87 -67.46
C VAL A 109 30.41 2.80 -68.67
N PRO A 110 29.64 2.65 -69.76
CA PRO A 110 29.66 3.62 -70.84
C PRO A 110 29.13 4.95 -70.28
N VAL A 111 29.99 5.97 -70.25
CA VAL A 111 29.56 7.33 -69.93
C VAL A 111 28.72 7.83 -71.10
N ALA A 112 27.46 8.21 -70.85
CA ALA A 112 26.63 8.86 -71.86
C ALA A 112 27.37 10.12 -72.37
N PRO A 113 27.51 10.34 -73.68
CA PRO A 113 28.26 11.47 -74.21
C PRO A 113 27.64 12.80 -73.74
N PHE A 114 28.49 13.76 -73.39
CA PHE A 114 28.05 15.10 -73.00
C PHE A 114 27.30 15.74 -74.18
N ALA A 115 26.01 16.03 -74.00
CA ALA A 115 25.11 16.53 -75.06
C ALA A 115 24.04 17.45 -74.47
N ILE A 116 23.46 18.33 -75.28
CA ILE A 116 22.24 19.07 -74.90
C ILE A 116 21.06 18.12 -74.99
N SER A 117 20.35 17.93 -73.87
CA SER A 117 19.21 17.02 -73.71
C SER A 117 17.86 17.73 -73.62
N SER A 118 17.85 19.06 -73.53
CA SER A 118 16.60 19.84 -73.56
C SER A 118 15.92 19.78 -74.93
N ALA A 119 14.59 19.89 -74.94
CA ALA A 119 13.79 19.78 -76.17
C ALA A 119 14.22 20.80 -77.24
N THR A 120 14.39 20.36 -78.49
CA THR A 120 14.85 21.22 -79.61
C THR A 120 13.75 22.08 -80.24
N THR A 121 12.56 22.07 -79.65
CA THR A 121 11.43 22.93 -80.03
C THR A 121 10.81 23.54 -78.78
N ALA A 122 10.37 24.80 -78.87
CA ALA A 122 9.61 25.47 -77.83
C ALA A 122 8.55 26.37 -78.48
N THR A 123 7.42 26.54 -77.80
CA THR A 123 6.36 27.45 -78.25
C THR A 123 6.04 28.42 -77.12
N VAL A 124 5.91 29.71 -77.45
CA VAL A 124 5.51 30.75 -76.50
C VAL A 124 4.54 31.72 -77.12
N GLN A 125 3.59 32.19 -76.35
CA GLN A 125 2.60 33.15 -76.80
C GLN A 125 3.09 34.58 -76.59
N ALA A 126 2.87 35.47 -77.56
CA ALA A 126 3.16 36.88 -77.39
C ALA A 126 2.39 37.46 -76.18
N GLY A 127 3.07 38.22 -75.31
CA GLY A 127 2.53 38.75 -74.05
C GLY A 127 2.84 37.92 -72.80
N SER A 128 3.37 36.70 -72.96
CA SER A 128 3.72 35.82 -71.84
C SER A 128 5.22 35.84 -71.52
N ASN A 129 5.56 35.56 -70.26
CA ASN A 129 6.95 35.28 -69.88
C ASN A 129 7.41 33.96 -70.52
N PHE A 130 8.55 34.01 -71.20
CA PHE A 130 9.23 32.84 -71.71
C PHE A 130 10.31 32.41 -70.72
N SER A 131 10.42 31.11 -70.49
CA SER A 131 11.55 30.52 -69.76
C SER A 131 11.86 29.16 -70.37
N TYR A 132 13.10 28.97 -70.80
CA TYR A 132 13.60 27.72 -71.36
C TYR A 132 14.96 27.39 -70.76
N GLN A 133 15.10 26.19 -70.21
CA GLN A 133 16.34 25.70 -69.61
C GLN A 133 17.12 24.89 -70.65
N ILE A 134 18.35 25.29 -70.96
CA ILE A 134 19.29 24.41 -71.66
C ILE A 134 19.71 23.34 -70.65
N ALA A 135 19.31 22.10 -70.91
CA ALA A 135 19.66 20.95 -70.08
C ALA A 135 20.72 20.11 -70.79
N THR A 136 21.67 19.56 -70.04
CA THR A 136 22.69 18.65 -70.58
C THR A 136 22.58 17.26 -69.98
N SER A 137 22.92 16.24 -70.77
CA SER A 137 23.10 14.86 -70.32
C SER A 137 24.57 14.46 -70.44
N GLY A 138 25.03 13.49 -69.65
CA GLY A 138 26.41 12.98 -69.76
C GLY A 138 27.50 13.84 -69.09
N GLY A 139 27.10 14.87 -68.32
CA GLY A 139 27.99 15.79 -67.59
C GLY A 139 27.29 17.10 -67.22
N THR A 140 27.95 17.96 -66.44
CA THR A 140 27.45 19.30 -66.07
C THR A 140 28.13 20.37 -66.92
N ALA A 141 27.36 21.25 -67.56
CA ALA A 141 27.94 22.40 -68.23
C ALA A 141 28.43 23.43 -67.20
N THR A 142 29.63 23.96 -67.42
CA THR A 142 30.25 25.03 -66.64
C THR A 142 29.87 26.42 -67.16
N SER A 143 29.38 26.52 -68.40
CA SER A 143 28.78 27.73 -68.95
C SER A 143 27.82 27.40 -70.09
N TYR A 144 26.89 28.30 -70.34
CA TYR A 144 25.88 28.21 -71.40
C TYR A 144 25.89 29.48 -72.23
N ASN A 145 25.62 29.34 -73.53
CA ASN A 145 25.47 30.48 -74.40
C ASN A 145 24.36 30.21 -75.43
N ALA A 146 23.72 31.27 -75.90
CA ALA A 146 22.71 31.20 -76.94
C ALA A 146 22.90 32.37 -77.92
N THR A 147 22.88 32.05 -79.21
CA THR A 147 23.02 33.01 -80.31
C THR A 147 21.68 33.20 -81.02
N ASP A 148 21.54 34.34 -81.69
CA ASP A 148 20.32 34.70 -82.45
C ASP A 148 19.06 34.82 -81.57
N LEU A 149 19.27 35.18 -80.30
CA LEU A 149 18.20 35.48 -79.34
C LEU A 149 17.44 36.76 -79.77
N PRO A 150 16.09 36.71 -79.82
CA PRO A 150 15.29 37.93 -79.91
C PRO A 150 15.61 38.91 -78.78
N SER A 151 15.56 40.21 -79.06
CA SER A 151 15.99 41.28 -78.15
C SER A 151 15.24 41.32 -76.80
N TYR A 152 14.09 40.68 -76.71
CA TYR A 152 13.28 40.56 -75.48
C TYR A 152 13.56 39.29 -74.67
N LEU A 153 14.49 38.44 -75.11
CA LEU A 153 14.98 37.29 -74.36
C LEU A 153 16.46 37.47 -74.02
N SER A 154 16.87 36.93 -72.88
CA SER A 154 18.26 36.94 -72.44
C SER A 154 18.64 35.57 -71.90
N ILE A 155 19.90 35.19 -72.06
CA ILE A 155 20.44 33.97 -71.45
C ILE A 155 21.23 34.30 -70.19
N ASN A 156 20.95 33.58 -69.11
CA ASN A 156 21.83 33.54 -67.95
C ASN A 156 22.92 32.48 -68.20
N THR A 157 24.13 32.94 -68.51
CA THR A 157 25.24 32.08 -68.95
C THR A 157 25.77 31.13 -67.88
N GLY A 158 25.46 31.37 -66.59
CA GLY A 158 25.82 30.48 -65.49
C GLY A 158 24.80 29.37 -65.23
N THR A 159 23.52 29.61 -65.55
CA THR A 159 22.43 28.66 -65.26
C THR A 159 21.87 27.99 -66.51
N GLY A 160 22.07 28.55 -67.70
CA GLY A 160 21.54 28.03 -68.97
C GLY A 160 20.07 28.36 -69.21
N VAL A 161 19.45 29.20 -68.36
CA VAL A 161 18.08 29.67 -68.56
C VAL A 161 18.07 30.80 -69.58
N ILE A 162 17.33 30.60 -70.67
CA ILE A 162 16.87 31.66 -71.56
C ILE A 162 15.53 32.15 -71.02
N SER A 163 15.42 33.43 -70.68
CA SER A 163 14.19 34.01 -70.15
C SER A 163 13.98 35.46 -70.55
N GLY A 164 12.72 35.89 -70.51
CA GLY A 164 12.30 37.27 -70.79
C GLY A 164 10.80 37.37 -71.04
N LEU A 165 10.26 38.58 -70.99
CA LEU A 165 8.86 38.84 -71.35
C LEU A 165 8.77 39.00 -72.87
N VAL A 166 8.02 38.13 -73.55
CA VAL A 166 7.73 38.32 -74.98
C VAL A 166 6.71 39.44 -75.11
N PRO A 167 7.01 40.59 -75.75
CA PRO A 167 6.06 41.70 -75.83
C PRO A 167 4.76 41.27 -76.51
N ALA A 168 3.62 41.75 -76.00
CA ALA A 168 2.30 41.41 -76.55
C ALA A 168 2.11 41.84 -78.03
N SER A 169 2.91 42.80 -78.49
CA SER A 169 2.95 43.26 -79.88
C SER A 169 3.78 42.36 -80.81
N THR A 170 4.40 41.30 -80.31
CA THR A 170 5.25 40.40 -81.12
C THR A 170 4.37 39.56 -82.05
N PRO A 171 4.53 39.66 -83.38
CA PRO A 171 3.72 38.89 -84.32
C PRO A 171 3.93 37.38 -84.18
N ALA A 172 2.89 36.59 -84.53
CA ALA A 172 3.06 35.15 -84.65
C ALA A 172 4.11 34.83 -85.71
N THR A 173 5.05 33.94 -85.39
CA THR A 173 6.08 33.51 -86.33
C THR A 173 5.49 32.50 -87.31
N THR A 174 5.51 32.81 -88.60
CA THR A 174 5.14 31.86 -89.67
C THR A 174 6.24 30.84 -89.95
N THR A 175 7.47 31.15 -89.54
CA THR A 175 8.64 30.26 -89.52
C THR A 175 9.28 30.34 -88.13
N PRO A 176 9.48 29.21 -87.42
CA PRO A 176 10.08 29.24 -86.07
C PRO A 176 11.43 29.95 -86.04
N ILE A 177 11.69 30.74 -84.99
CA ILE A 177 12.97 31.41 -84.76
C ILE A 177 13.98 30.35 -84.36
N SER A 178 15.06 30.19 -85.13
CA SER A 178 16.14 29.26 -84.79
C SER A 178 17.12 29.95 -83.86
N ILE A 179 17.20 29.49 -82.62
CA ILE A 179 18.14 29.98 -81.60
C ILE A 179 19.25 28.93 -81.47
N GLY A 180 20.48 29.34 -81.73
CA GLY A 180 21.64 28.47 -81.53
C GLY A 180 21.92 28.30 -80.04
N LEU A 181 21.83 27.09 -79.52
CA LEU A 181 22.15 26.74 -78.13
C LEU A 181 23.56 26.15 -78.06
N SER A 182 24.28 26.49 -76.99
CA SER A 182 25.56 25.87 -76.67
C SER A 182 25.72 25.68 -75.17
N ALA A 183 26.29 24.55 -74.79
CA ALA A 183 26.64 24.24 -73.41
C ALA A 183 28.08 23.74 -73.38
N THR A 184 28.92 24.38 -72.56
CA THR A 184 30.33 24.06 -72.42
C THR A 184 30.55 23.40 -71.08
N GLY A 185 31.04 22.16 -71.09
CA GLY A 185 31.51 21.41 -69.92
C GLY A 185 32.95 20.98 -70.15
N ALA A 186 33.20 19.67 -70.21
CA ALA A 186 34.51 19.13 -70.64
C ALA A 186 34.78 19.33 -72.14
N THR A 187 33.74 19.37 -72.96
CA THR A 187 33.72 19.79 -74.37
C THR A 187 32.56 20.77 -74.58
N THR A 188 32.57 21.52 -75.68
CA THR A 188 31.42 22.37 -76.06
C THR A 188 30.53 21.61 -77.03
N VAL A 189 29.24 21.52 -76.70
CA VAL A 189 28.21 20.94 -77.55
C VAL A 189 27.18 21.97 -77.95
N THR A 190 26.64 21.83 -79.15
CA THR A 190 25.69 22.77 -79.74
C THR A 190 24.43 22.07 -80.22
N ALA A 191 23.30 22.76 -80.21
CA ALA A 191 22.01 22.32 -80.74
C ALA A 191 21.20 23.55 -81.16
N ASN A 192 20.16 23.38 -81.99
CA ASN A 192 19.27 24.49 -82.35
C ASN A 192 17.91 24.32 -81.68
N LEU A 193 17.44 25.39 -81.03
CA LEU A 193 16.07 25.50 -80.54
C LEU A 193 15.22 26.19 -81.59
N SER A 194 14.20 25.52 -82.09
CA SER A 194 13.17 26.15 -82.91
C SER A 194 12.08 26.74 -81.99
N LEU A 195 12.08 28.07 -81.82
CA LEU A 195 11.11 28.80 -81.03
C LEU A 195 9.97 29.31 -81.92
N THR A 196 8.78 28.76 -81.75
CA THR A 196 7.56 29.27 -82.38
C THR A 196 6.92 30.30 -81.45
N VAL A 197 6.80 31.55 -81.90
CA VAL A 197 5.96 32.55 -81.22
C VAL A 197 4.56 32.45 -81.79
N THR A 198 3.58 32.07 -80.99
CA THR A 198 2.18 32.09 -81.39
C THR A 198 1.58 33.47 -81.13
N ALA A 199 0.56 33.84 -81.91
CA ALA A 199 -0.16 35.09 -81.70
C ALA A 199 -0.62 35.18 -80.24
N ALA A 200 -0.53 36.37 -79.66
CA ALA A 200 -1.27 36.67 -78.42
C ALA A 200 -2.72 36.20 -78.63
N PRO A 201 -3.36 35.59 -77.62
CA PRO A 201 -4.76 35.28 -77.76
C PRO A 201 -5.46 36.62 -78.01
N SER A 202 -6.48 36.64 -78.86
CA SER A 202 -7.42 37.75 -78.76
C SER A 202 -8.08 37.58 -77.38
N ASP A 203 -7.58 38.27 -76.36
CA ASP A 203 -8.23 38.29 -75.06
C ASP A 203 -9.59 38.96 -75.26
N TYR A 204 -10.63 38.14 -75.32
CA TYR A 204 -12.01 38.63 -75.31
C TYR A 204 -12.27 39.08 -73.89
N VAL A 205 -11.97 40.35 -73.59
CA VAL A 205 -12.24 40.94 -72.28
C VAL A 205 -13.65 41.48 -72.25
N TRP A 206 -14.43 41.09 -71.24
CA TRP A 206 -15.79 41.58 -71.01
C TRP A 206 -15.79 43.10 -70.84
N ALA A 207 -16.58 43.81 -71.64
CA ALA A 207 -16.56 45.27 -71.71
C ALA A 207 -17.47 45.96 -70.68
N ASN A 208 -18.32 45.22 -69.96
CA ASN A 208 -19.33 45.76 -69.04
C ASN A 208 -20.31 46.77 -69.68
N SER A 209 -20.51 46.70 -71.00
CA SER A 209 -21.40 47.54 -71.80
C SER A 209 -22.81 46.96 -71.96
N GLY A 210 -23.02 45.69 -71.60
CA GLY A 210 -24.26 44.95 -71.71
C GLY A 210 -24.22 43.64 -70.90
N THR A 211 -25.27 42.81 -71.02
CA THR A 211 -25.38 41.54 -70.26
C THR A 211 -25.31 40.29 -71.13
N ASP A 212 -25.59 40.36 -72.43
CA ASP A 212 -25.69 39.19 -73.31
C ASP A 212 -24.30 38.79 -73.84
N TRP A 213 -23.87 37.56 -73.55
CA TRP A 213 -22.63 36.95 -74.03
C TRP A 213 -22.53 36.94 -75.55
N SER A 214 -23.67 36.73 -76.21
CA SER A 214 -23.76 36.57 -77.67
C SER A 214 -23.74 37.91 -78.41
N SER A 215 -23.73 39.03 -77.69
CA SER A 215 -23.58 40.36 -78.29
C SER A 215 -22.10 40.71 -78.44
N ALA A 216 -21.69 41.00 -79.68
CA ALA A 216 -20.34 41.47 -79.98
C ALA A 216 -19.96 42.72 -79.15
N ALA A 217 -20.93 43.60 -78.90
CA ALA A 217 -20.73 44.83 -78.13
C ALA A 217 -20.39 44.59 -76.65
N SER A 218 -20.66 43.39 -76.11
CA SER A 218 -20.33 43.00 -74.74
C SER A 218 -18.84 42.71 -74.53
N TRP A 219 -18.04 42.72 -75.60
CA TRP A 219 -16.61 42.40 -75.59
C TRP A 219 -15.79 43.58 -76.11
N THR A 220 -14.63 43.81 -75.50
CA THR A 220 -13.74 44.96 -75.80
C THR A 220 -13.18 44.98 -77.22
N ASN A 221 -13.17 43.83 -77.90
CA ASN A 221 -12.77 43.68 -79.30
C ASN A 221 -13.97 43.72 -80.28
N ASN A 222 -15.18 44.01 -79.78
CA ASN A 222 -16.42 44.03 -80.55
C ASN A 222 -16.66 42.73 -81.34
N ALA A 223 -16.35 41.58 -80.75
CA ALA A 223 -16.54 40.26 -81.33
C ALA A 223 -16.91 39.25 -80.25
N VAL A 224 -17.71 38.23 -80.59
CA VAL A 224 -18.12 37.18 -79.64
C VAL A 224 -17.03 36.09 -79.56
N PRO A 225 -16.57 35.67 -78.36
CA PRO A 225 -15.56 34.64 -78.21
C PRO A 225 -16.01 33.28 -78.75
N SER A 226 -15.09 32.56 -79.39
CA SER A 226 -15.30 31.19 -79.89
C SER A 226 -14.99 30.12 -78.84
N SER A 227 -15.32 28.86 -79.13
CA SER A 227 -15.02 27.71 -78.25
C SER A 227 -13.54 27.43 -77.99
N THR A 228 -12.64 28.03 -78.77
CA THR A 228 -11.18 27.96 -78.57
C THR A 228 -10.61 29.19 -77.87
N SER A 229 -11.44 30.18 -77.55
CA SER A 229 -11.02 31.46 -76.97
C SER A 229 -10.95 31.42 -75.45
N THR A 230 -10.20 32.36 -74.86
CA THR A 230 -10.24 32.65 -73.42
C THR A 230 -11.14 33.85 -73.16
N ALA A 231 -12.11 33.70 -72.27
CA ALA A 231 -12.96 34.80 -71.82
C ALA A 231 -12.32 35.48 -70.60
N GLY A 232 -11.89 36.72 -70.77
CA GLY A 232 -11.23 37.53 -69.75
C GLY A 232 -12.20 38.47 -69.03
N PHE A 233 -12.05 38.60 -67.71
CA PHE A 233 -12.88 39.48 -66.89
C PHE A 233 -11.99 40.37 -66.03
N GLY A 234 -12.10 41.69 -66.20
CA GLY A 234 -11.29 42.69 -65.50
C GLY A 234 -12.14 43.72 -64.75
N SER A 235 -11.55 44.87 -64.46
CA SER A 235 -12.19 46.07 -63.90
C SER A 235 -12.54 47.11 -64.99
N THR A 236 -12.82 46.63 -66.20
CA THR A 236 -13.23 47.45 -67.36
C THR A 236 -14.58 48.11 -67.10
N GLY A 237 -14.71 49.43 -67.26
CA GLY A 237 -15.95 50.17 -66.94
C GLY A 237 -16.09 50.54 -65.45
N SER A 238 -17.27 51.02 -65.04
CA SER A 238 -17.51 51.53 -63.66
C SER A 238 -18.00 50.47 -62.67
N SER A 239 -18.62 49.39 -63.14
CA SER A 239 -19.16 48.31 -62.32
C SER A 239 -19.35 47.04 -63.15
N ALA A 240 -19.42 45.87 -62.51
CA ALA A 240 -19.78 44.63 -63.18
C ALA A 240 -21.21 44.66 -63.74
N THR A 241 -21.39 44.15 -64.95
CA THR A 241 -22.70 43.70 -65.44
C THR A 241 -22.87 42.19 -65.23
N SER A 242 -24.12 41.70 -65.18
CA SER A 242 -24.38 40.26 -65.17
C SER A 242 -24.01 39.63 -66.51
N VAL A 243 -23.45 38.42 -66.50
CA VAL A 243 -23.04 37.69 -67.70
C VAL A 243 -24.11 36.66 -68.06
N ASN A 244 -24.92 36.92 -69.07
CA ASN A 244 -25.95 35.99 -69.57
C ASN A 244 -25.40 35.16 -70.73
N VAL A 245 -25.17 33.86 -70.51
CA VAL A 245 -24.40 32.99 -71.41
C VAL A 245 -25.12 32.68 -72.74
N GLY A 246 -26.46 32.60 -72.77
CA GLY A 246 -27.17 32.18 -73.99
C GLY A 246 -26.90 30.72 -74.40
N THR A 247 -27.71 30.18 -75.33
CA THR A 247 -27.80 28.73 -75.60
C THR A 247 -26.54 28.16 -76.26
N GLY A 248 -26.01 27.04 -75.73
CA GLY A 248 -25.01 26.21 -76.41
C GLY A 248 -23.57 26.76 -76.38
N GLN A 249 -23.27 27.71 -75.49
CA GLN A 249 -21.93 28.30 -75.46
C GLN A 249 -20.86 27.34 -74.93
N SER A 250 -19.71 27.39 -75.60
CA SER A 250 -18.48 26.70 -75.22
C SER A 250 -17.32 27.69 -75.27
N ILE A 251 -16.36 27.58 -74.36
CA ILE A 251 -15.16 28.42 -74.26
C ILE A 251 -13.95 27.58 -73.88
N ALA A 252 -12.72 27.99 -74.21
CA ALA A 252 -11.52 27.22 -73.83
C ALA A 252 -11.12 27.45 -72.37
N ALA A 253 -11.25 28.68 -71.87
CA ALA A 253 -10.94 29.04 -70.49
C ALA A 253 -11.70 30.30 -70.06
N ILE A 254 -11.90 30.45 -68.76
CA ILE A 254 -12.43 31.67 -68.12
C ILE A 254 -11.37 32.19 -67.16
N VAL A 255 -10.96 33.44 -67.31
CA VAL A 255 -9.93 34.06 -66.47
C VAL A 255 -10.44 35.38 -65.90
N PHE A 256 -10.50 35.47 -64.58
CA PHE A 256 -10.71 36.73 -63.87
C PHE A 256 -9.35 37.31 -63.49
N TYR A 257 -9.01 38.46 -64.05
CA TYR A 257 -7.72 39.11 -63.81
C TYR A 257 -7.65 39.73 -62.41
N PRO A 258 -6.44 40.04 -61.89
CA PRO A 258 -6.29 40.78 -60.64
C PRO A 258 -7.13 42.07 -60.63
N GLY A 259 -7.90 42.28 -59.58
CA GLY A 259 -8.78 43.45 -59.43
C GLY A 259 -10.11 43.38 -60.20
N ALA A 260 -10.44 42.25 -60.84
CA ALA A 260 -11.74 42.06 -61.49
C ALA A 260 -12.90 42.26 -60.51
N PHE A 261 -14.00 42.87 -60.99
CA PHE A 261 -15.24 43.00 -60.24
C PHE A 261 -15.87 41.63 -59.86
N ALA A 262 -16.88 41.64 -58.99
CA ALA A 262 -17.66 40.45 -58.67
C ALA A 262 -18.73 40.22 -59.76
N TYR A 263 -18.51 39.23 -60.62
CA TYR A 263 -19.43 38.88 -61.70
C TYR A 263 -20.43 37.81 -61.29
N THR A 264 -21.67 37.96 -61.74
CA THR A 264 -22.72 36.95 -61.62
C THR A 264 -23.11 36.46 -63.01
N TRP A 265 -23.04 35.14 -63.21
CA TRP A 265 -23.36 34.48 -64.47
C TRP A 265 -24.76 33.88 -64.42
N THR A 266 -25.52 34.06 -65.49
CA THR A 266 -26.93 33.70 -65.62
C THR A 266 -27.21 33.15 -67.02
N GLY A 267 -28.45 32.74 -67.29
CA GLY A 267 -28.83 32.13 -68.57
C GLY A 267 -28.66 30.61 -68.55
N THR A 268 -28.36 30.03 -69.71
CA THR A 268 -28.17 28.58 -69.88
C THR A 268 -26.76 28.12 -69.53
N ASP A 269 -26.52 26.81 -69.54
CA ASP A 269 -25.26 26.18 -69.16
C ASP A 269 -24.07 26.64 -70.03
N ILE A 270 -22.88 26.75 -69.43
CA ILE A 270 -21.62 27.08 -70.11
C ILE A 270 -20.70 25.85 -70.14
N THR A 271 -20.14 25.53 -71.31
CA THR A 271 -19.13 24.47 -71.45
C THR A 271 -17.72 25.05 -71.46
N VAL A 272 -16.81 24.53 -70.63
CA VAL A 272 -15.41 25.01 -70.49
C VAL A 272 -14.41 23.94 -70.94
N GLY A 273 -13.47 24.31 -71.79
CA GLY A 273 -12.58 23.44 -72.59
C GLY A 273 -11.13 23.28 -72.09
N ASN A 274 -10.27 22.74 -72.97
CA ASN A 274 -9.09 21.91 -72.66
C ASN A 274 -7.78 22.63 -72.26
N VAL A 275 -7.73 23.97 -72.26
CA VAL A 275 -6.42 24.69 -72.19
C VAL A 275 -6.28 25.64 -71.00
N GLY A 276 -7.31 25.84 -70.15
CA GLY A 276 -7.13 26.75 -68.99
C GLY A 276 -8.18 26.74 -67.89
N GLY A 277 -9.26 25.95 -68.00
CA GLY A 277 -10.26 25.81 -66.94
C GLY A 277 -10.86 27.16 -66.51
N ILE A 278 -11.12 27.31 -65.22
CA ILE A 278 -11.58 28.56 -64.59
C ILE A 278 -10.52 29.04 -63.62
N THR A 279 -10.00 30.24 -63.82
CA THR A 279 -8.98 30.85 -62.95
C THR A 279 -9.46 32.19 -62.42
N ASN A 280 -9.59 32.30 -61.10
CA ASN A 280 -9.88 33.56 -60.42
C ASN A 280 -8.62 34.13 -59.77
N ASN A 281 -7.97 35.08 -60.45
CA ASN A 281 -6.83 35.84 -59.92
C ASN A 281 -7.27 37.12 -59.18
N SER A 282 -8.57 37.34 -58.99
CA SER A 282 -9.15 38.44 -58.22
C SER A 282 -9.48 38.00 -56.78
N THR A 283 -9.54 38.97 -55.87
CA THR A 283 -10.09 38.79 -54.51
C THR A 283 -11.62 38.89 -54.48
N ALA A 284 -12.27 39.14 -55.61
CA ALA A 284 -13.72 39.15 -55.70
C ALA A 284 -14.33 37.73 -55.70
N ILE A 285 -15.58 37.65 -55.26
CA ILE A 285 -16.40 36.44 -55.36
C ILE A 285 -17.01 36.39 -56.76
N GLN A 286 -16.74 35.31 -57.51
CA GLN A 286 -17.31 35.07 -58.83
C GLN A 286 -18.39 34.00 -58.72
N THR A 287 -19.60 34.34 -59.15
CA THR A 287 -20.78 33.49 -58.95
C THR A 287 -21.34 32.99 -60.28
N PHE A 288 -21.35 31.67 -60.46
CA PHE A 288 -21.97 30.96 -61.57
C PHE A 288 -23.38 30.51 -61.18
N GLY A 289 -24.39 31.27 -61.61
CA GLY A 289 -25.80 30.95 -61.41
C GLY A 289 -26.31 29.83 -62.31
N ASN A 290 -25.75 29.71 -63.52
CA ASN A 290 -25.97 28.63 -64.47
C ASN A 290 -25.02 27.44 -64.20
N LYS A 291 -25.30 26.26 -64.80
CA LYS A 291 -24.44 25.09 -64.65
C LYS A 291 -23.17 25.24 -65.49
N VAL A 292 -22.05 24.75 -64.95
CA VAL A 292 -20.76 24.70 -65.66
C VAL A 292 -20.43 23.26 -66.06
N ILE A 293 -20.18 23.03 -67.35
CA ILE A 293 -19.87 21.71 -67.92
C ILE A 293 -18.37 21.66 -68.27
N ASN A 294 -17.63 20.68 -67.75
CA ASN A 294 -16.24 20.45 -68.11
C ASN A 294 -16.12 19.57 -69.37
N SER A 295 -15.53 20.11 -70.43
CA SER A 295 -15.22 19.39 -71.68
C SER A 295 -13.72 19.23 -71.94
N GLY A 296 -12.88 19.75 -71.04
CA GLY A 296 -11.46 20.01 -71.26
C GLY A 296 -10.48 18.97 -70.70
N GLY A 297 -10.84 17.69 -70.74
CA GLY A 297 -10.03 16.63 -70.13
C GLY A 297 -10.13 16.63 -68.61
N ASP A 298 -9.02 16.28 -67.97
CA ASP A 298 -8.80 16.56 -66.56
C ASP A 298 -8.50 18.06 -66.41
N ALA A 299 -9.31 18.76 -65.62
CA ALA A 299 -9.26 20.22 -65.53
C ALA A 299 -8.82 20.69 -64.13
N THR A 300 -8.18 21.86 -64.07
CA THR A 300 -7.88 22.55 -62.80
C THR A 300 -8.61 23.88 -62.76
N TRP A 301 -9.42 24.09 -61.73
CA TRP A 301 -10.09 25.36 -61.46
C TRP A 301 -9.49 25.96 -60.18
N SER A 302 -9.13 27.24 -60.22
CA SER A 302 -8.35 27.84 -59.15
C SER A 302 -8.83 29.22 -58.75
N THR A 303 -8.59 29.58 -57.49
CA THR A 303 -8.83 30.93 -56.97
C THR A 303 -7.71 31.37 -56.02
N VAL A 304 -7.35 32.65 -56.07
CA VAL A 304 -6.35 33.23 -55.17
C VAL A 304 -6.90 33.48 -53.77
N SER A 305 -6.01 33.70 -52.81
CA SER A 305 -6.37 34.05 -51.43
C SER A 305 -7.25 35.32 -51.40
N GLY A 306 -8.30 35.32 -50.58
CA GLY A 306 -9.31 36.39 -50.53
C GLY A 306 -10.39 36.31 -51.62
N GLY A 307 -10.11 35.65 -52.76
CA GLY A 307 -11.09 35.39 -53.82
C GLY A 307 -11.97 34.16 -53.55
N SER A 308 -13.07 34.02 -54.29
CA SER A 308 -13.91 32.81 -54.23
C SER A 308 -14.59 32.48 -55.55
N LEU A 309 -14.81 31.19 -55.80
CA LEU A 309 -15.65 30.67 -56.89
C LEU A 309 -16.91 30.03 -56.30
N VAL A 310 -18.09 30.47 -56.73
CA VAL A 310 -19.39 29.96 -56.24
C VAL A 310 -20.18 29.41 -57.42
N PHE A 311 -20.52 28.13 -57.40
CA PHE A 311 -21.28 27.42 -58.43
C PHE A 311 -22.67 27.07 -57.92
N ASN A 312 -23.63 27.96 -58.18
CA ASN A 312 -25.03 27.78 -57.80
C ASN A 312 -25.79 26.88 -58.78
N GLY A 313 -25.42 26.88 -60.07
CA GLY A 313 -26.05 26.01 -61.07
C GLY A 313 -25.55 24.56 -61.08
N GLY A 314 -24.47 24.26 -60.34
CA GLY A 314 -23.86 22.93 -60.29
C GLY A 314 -22.76 22.74 -61.33
N ILE A 315 -22.17 21.55 -61.32
CA ILE A 315 -21.04 21.19 -62.20
C ILE A 315 -21.30 19.83 -62.83
N ASP A 316 -21.15 19.75 -64.15
CA ASP A 316 -21.11 18.49 -64.88
C ASP A 316 -19.64 18.20 -65.26
N LEU A 317 -19.08 17.10 -64.75
CA LEU A 317 -17.66 16.76 -64.96
C LEU A 317 -17.32 16.39 -66.39
N THR A 318 -18.30 15.88 -67.13
CA THR A 318 -18.21 15.43 -68.51
C THR A 318 -19.43 15.95 -69.28
N PRO A 319 -19.30 16.32 -70.58
CA PRO A 319 -20.45 16.77 -71.35
C PRO A 319 -21.39 15.61 -71.72
N ALA A 320 -22.66 15.92 -72.02
CA ALA A 320 -23.72 14.93 -72.26
C ALA A 320 -23.41 13.92 -73.37
N ASN A 321 -22.58 14.28 -74.34
CA ASN A 321 -22.17 13.46 -75.47
C ASN A 321 -20.87 12.65 -75.24
N SER A 322 -20.38 12.56 -74.00
CA SER A 322 -19.12 11.87 -73.67
C SER A 322 -19.26 10.87 -72.53
N SER A 323 -18.56 9.74 -72.66
CA SER A 323 -18.47 8.68 -71.65
C SER A 323 -17.16 8.70 -70.86
N ALA A 324 -16.26 9.65 -71.14
CA ALA A 324 -14.97 9.74 -70.48
C ALA A 324 -15.13 10.14 -69.01
N GLY A 325 -14.54 9.37 -68.10
CA GLY A 325 -14.34 9.81 -66.71
C GLY A 325 -13.29 10.92 -66.68
N ARG A 326 -13.60 12.03 -66.02
CA ARG A 326 -12.73 13.22 -65.94
C ARG A 326 -12.49 13.58 -64.49
N THR A 327 -11.31 14.10 -64.20
CA THR A 327 -10.91 14.60 -62.89
C THR A 327 -11.00 16.12 -62.87
N LEU A 328 -11.79 16.67 -61.96
CA LEU A 328 -11.78 18.11 -61.69
C LEU A 328 -10.96 18.39 -60.43
N THR A 329 -9.91 19.20 -60.59
CA THR A 329 -9.05 19.65 -59.50
C THR A 329 -9.42 21.06 -59.08
N PHE A 330 -9.83 21.24 -57.83
CA PHE A 330 -9.97 22.54 -57.19
C PHE A 330 -8.64 22.93 -56.56
N ALA A 331 -8.01 24.02 -57.01
CA ALA A 331 -6.69 24.48 -56.60
C ALA A 331 -6.66 25.95 -56.13
N GLY A 332 -5.51 26.42 -55.65
CA GLY A 332 -5.34 27.80 -55.18
C GLY A 332 -5.67 27.98 -53.69
N ALA A 333 -5.71 29.23 -53.22
CA ALA A 333 -5.82 29.57 -51.80
C ALA A 333 -7.19 30.15 -51.39
N GLY A 334 -8.04 30.50 -52.36
CA GLY A 334 -9.40 30.97 -52.10
C GLY A 334 -10.39 29.84 -51.82
N ASN A 335 -11.60 30.21 -51.42
CA ASN A 335 -12.67 29.24 -51.15
C ASN A 335 -13.44 28.90 -52.42
N MET A 336 -13.96 27.68 -52.51
CA MET A 336 -14.89 27.30 -53.57
C MET A 336 -16.14 26.66 -52.99
N THR A 337 -17.31 27.07 -53.48
CA THR A 337 -18.59 26.54 -53.01
C THR A 337 -19.38 26.04 -54.21
N VAL A 338 -19.80 24.78 -54.17
CA VAL A 338 -20.73 24.21 -55.14
C VAL A 338 -22.04 23.96 -54.41
N ALA A 339 -23.00 24.87 -54.61
CA ALA A 339 -24.26 24.85 -53.88
C ALA A 339 -25.24 23.81 -54.42
N SER A 340 -25.13 23.48 -55.71
CA SER A 340 -25.93 22.46 -56.41
C SER A 340 -25.10 21.20 -56.70
N VAL A 341 -25.66 20.27 -57.47
CA VAL A 341 -25.09 18.94 -57.74
C VAL A 341 -23.80 19.05 -58.56
N ILE A 342 -22.76 18.35 -58.11
CA ILE A 342 -21.65 17.88 -58.95
C ILE A 342 -22.05 16.51 -59.51
N ALA A 343 -22.25 16.42 -60.82
CA ALA A 343 -22.62 15.20 -61.52
C ALA A 343 -21.57 14.83 -62.57
N ASN A 344 -21.62 13.59 -63.06
CA ASN A 344 -20.79 13.21 -64.20
C ASN A 344 -21.21 13.93 -65.50
N GLY A 345 -22.46 14.39 -65.64
CA GLY A 345 -22.92 15.21 -66.78
C GLY A 345 -23.08 14.54 -68.16
N GLY A 346 -22.87 13.23 -68.23
CA GLY A 346 -23.01 12.37 -69.43
C GLY A 346 -23.22 10.90 -69.04
N THR A 347 -22.72 9.94 -69.83
CA THR A 347 -22.80 8.50 -69.50
C THR A 347 -21.58 7.97 -68.74
N ALA A 348 -20.64 8.84 -68.38
CA ALA A 348 -19.47 8.47 -67.60
C ALA A 348 -19.87 7.95 -66.20
N THR A 349 -19.18 6.93 -65.72
CA THR A 349 -19.40 6.34 -64.38
C THR A 349 -18.33 6.75 -63.36
N ASN A 350 -17.15 7.21 -63.80
CA ASN A 350 -15.96 7.35 -62.95
C ASN A 350 -15.41 8.80 -62.89
N GLY A 351 -16.25 9.82 -62.95
CA GLY A 351 -15.81 11.21 -62.75
C GLY A 351 -15.26 11.43 -61.33
N ALA A 352 -14.09 12.05 -61.20
CA ALA A 352 -13.34 12.17 -59.95
C ALA A 352 -13.11 13.63 -59.55
N ILE A 353 -12.89 13.85 -58.26
CA ILE A 353 -12.64 15.19 -57.69
C ILE A 353 -11.31 15.18 -56.93
N VAL A 354 -10.51 16.23 -57.13
CA VAL A 354 -9.32 16.50 -56.32
C VAL A 354 -9.47 17.89 -55.68
N SER A 355 -9.63 17.93 -54.36
CA SER A 355 -9.52 19.14 -53.55
C SER A 355 -8.06 19.38 -53.19
N ALA A 356 -7.34 20.16 -54.01
CA ALA A 356 -5.93 20.53 -53.82
C ALA A 356 -5.74 21.96 -53.30
N SER A 357 -6.82 22.75 -53.16
CA SER A 357 -6.75 24.11 -52.66
C SER A 357 -6.33 24.16 -51.19
N THR A 358 -5.63 25.22 -50.78
CA THR A 358 -5.37 25.48 -49.35
C THR A 358 -6.55 26.16 -48.64
N GLY A 359 -7.49 26.73 -49.40
CA GLY A 359 -8.77 27.24 -48.90
C GLY A 359 -9.81 26.14 -48.63
N THR A 360 -11.04 26.55 -48.32
CA THR A 360 -12.16 25.63 -48.05
C THR A 360 -12.98 25.37 -49.33
N ASN A 361 -13.11 24.10 -49.72
CA ASN A 361 -14.06 23.67 -50.72
C ASN A 361 -15.34 23.16 -50.04
N THR A 362 -16.51 23.64 -50.42
CA THR A 362 -17.79 23.22 -49.83
C THR A 362 -18.71 22.65 -50.90
N PHE A 363 -19.10 21.39 -50.76
CA PHE A 363 -20.09 20.75 -51.63
C PHE A 363 -21.40 20.58 -50.85
N SER A 364 -22.42 21.35 -51.26
CA SER A 364 -23.73 21.38 -50.59
C SER A 364 -24.82 20.64 -51.36
N GLY A 365 -24.63 20.40 -52.66
CA GLY A 365 -25.54 19.56 -53.46
C GLY A 365 -25.44 18.08 -53.15
N ALA A 366 -26.47 17.33 -53.50
CA ALA A 366 -26.46 15.86 -53.50
C ALA A 366 -25.63 15.35 -54.70
N ASN A 367 -24.33 15.15 -54.51
CA ASN A 367 -23.39 14.91 -55.61
C ASN A 367 -23.42 13.45 -56.08
N THR A 368 -23.44 13.27 -57.41
CA THR A 368 -23.67 11.97 -58.06
C THR A 368 -22.51 11.52 -58.95
N TYR A 369 -21.30 12.06 -58.76
CA TYR A 369 -20.09 11.59 -59.44
C TYR A 369 -19.62 10.25 -58.83
N GLY A 370 -19.12 9.33 -59.66
CA GLY A 370 -18.85 7.94 -59.24
C GLY A 370 -17.38 7.57 -59.03
N GLY A 371 -16.45 8.46 -59.40
CA GLY A 371 -15.02 8.30 -59.14
C GLY A 371 -14.63 8.61 -57.69
N THR A 372 -13.33 8.72 -57.43
CA THR A 372 -12.79 9.01 -56.10
C THR A 372 -12.83 10.50 -55.78
N THR A 373 -12.92 10.81 -54.48
CA THR A 373 -12.74 12.15 -53.94
C THR A 373 -11.41 12.20 -53.20
N LYS A 374 -10.43 12.93 -53.73
CA LYS A 374 -9.13 13.13 -53.09
C LYS A 374 -9.06 14.50 -52.44
N VAL A 375 -8.72 14.56 -51.16
CA VAL A 375 -8.31 15.77 -50.46
C VAL A 375 -6.78 15.77 -50.40
N ALA A 376 -6.17 16.66 -51.18
CA ALA A 376 -4.72 16.84 -51.27
C ALA A 376 -4.23 18.12 -50.57
N GLY A 377 -5.15 19.03 -50.22
CA GLY A 377 -4.90 20.22 -49.44
C GLY A 377 -6.18 20.82 -48.88
N GLY A 378 -6.02 21.66 -47.85
CA GLY A 378 -7.10 22.45 -47.26
C GLY A 378 -8.17 21.62 -46.58
N THR A 379 -9.37 22.19 -46.53
CA THR A 379 -10.57 21.52 -46.01
C THR A 379 -11.57 21.33 -47.13
N LEU A 380 -12.03 20.09 -47.33
CA LEU A 380 -13.21 19.77 -48.12
C LEU A 380 -14.40 19.53 -47.18
N VAL A 381 -15.47 20.28 -47.33
CA VAL A 381 -16.71 20.16 -46.55
C VAL A 381 -17.78 19.48 -47.41
N LEU A 382 -18.29 18.35 -46.95
CA LEU A 382 -19.43 17.65 -47.54
C LEU A 382 -20.68 17.91 -46.70
N SER A 383 -21.68 18.58 -47.25
CA SER A 383 -22.91 18.96 -46.52
C SER A 383 -24.16 18.21 -46.98
N ASN A 384 -24.03 17.28 -47.92
CA ASN A 384 -25.12 16.44 -48.43
C ASN A 384 -24.53 15.14 -49.02
N THR A 385 -25.37 14.24 -49.54
CA THR A 385 -24.94 12.94 -50.08
C THR A 385 -23.89 13.05 -51.18
N ASN A 386 -22.92 12.14 -51.20
CA ASN A 386 -21.92 12.01 -52.26
C ASN A 386 -21.79 10.54 -52.65
N THR A 387 -21.88 10.22 -53.95
CA THR A 387 -21.75 8.84 -54.44
C THR A 387 -20.30 8.40 -54.73
N SER A 388 -19.31 9.14 -54.23
CA SER A 388 -17.88 8.85 -54.41
C SER A 388 -17.57 7.37 -54.12
N SER A 389 -16.80 6.72 -54.97
CA SER A 389 -16.38 5.31 -54.77
C SER A 389 -15.30 5.14 -53.70
N GLY A 390 -14.61 6.22 -53.35
CA GLY A 390 -13.59 6.24 -52.30
C GLY A 390 -13.20 7.65 -51.89
N TYR A 391 -12.70 7.80 -50.66
CA TYR A 391 -12.18 9.05 -50.11
C TYR A 391 -10.70 8.89 -49.82
N ILE A 392 -9.86 9.74 -50.42
CA ILE A 392 -8.41 9.71 -50.27
C ILE A 392 -7.96 10.98 -49.57
N LEU A 393 -7.44 10.87 -48.36
CA LEU A 393 -6.94 12.01 -47.58
C LEU A 393 -5.41 11.96 -47.55
N ALA A 394 -4.81 12.36 -48.68
CA ALA A 394 -3.37 12.29 -48.90
C ALA A 394 -2.89 13.43 -49.78
N GLY A 395 -1.92 14.19 -49.26
CA GLY A 395 -1.33 15.34 -49.93
C GLY A 395 -0.02 15.79 -49.29
N THR A 396 0.57 16.84 -49.86
CA THR A 396 1.81 17.48 -49.37
C THR A 396 1.54 18.61 -48.38
N SER A 397 0.28 19.04 -48.23
CA SER A 397 -0.14 20.04 -47.26
C SER A 397 -0.15 19.48 -45.83
N ALA A 398 0.24 20.31 -44.86
CA ALA A 398 0.09 19.99 -43.43
C ALA A 398 -1.39 19.94 -42.97
N ASN A 399 -2.29 20.54 -43.76
CA ASN A 399 -3.72 20.62 -43.45
C ASN A 399 -4.51 19.93 -44.56
N VAL A 400 -4.93 18.68 -44.31
CA VAL A 400 -5.75 17.82 -45.19
C VAL A 400 -6.95 17.34 -44.36
N VAL A 401 -8.10 17.99 -44.53
CA VAL A 401 -9.31 17.71 -43.75
C VAL A 401 -10.48 17.40 -44.68
N LEU A 402 -11.12 16.25 -44.49
CA LEU A 402 -12.45 15.98 -45.00
C LEU A 402 -13.45 16.21 -43.86
N LYS A 403 -14.22 17.28 -43.94
CA LYS A 403 -15.23 17.64 -42.95
C LYS A 403 -16.61 17.22 -43.43
N VAL A 404 -17.35 16.55 -42.56
CA VAL A 404 -18.68 16.00 -42.84
C VAL A 404 -19.72 16.75 -42.02
N ASN A 405 -20.56 17.52 -42.70
CA ASN A 405 -21.63 18.36 -42.13
C ASN A 405 -23.03 17.74 -42.26
N ALA A 406 -23.13 16.48 -42.70
CA ALA A 406 -24.39 15.74 -42.78
C ALA A 406 -24.15 14.23 -42.60
N ILE A 407 -25.06 13.55 -41.89
CA ILE A 407 -24.92 12.13 -41.50
C ILE A 407 -24.80 11.20 -42.72
N ASN A 408 -25.44 11.55 -43.84
CA ASN A 408 -25.46 10.80 -45.09
C ASN A 408 -24.45 11.31 -46.14
N ALA A 409 -23.51 12.18 -45.76
CA ALA A 409 -22.61 12.78 -46.75
C ALA A 409 -21.58 11.82 -47.32
N LEU A 410 -21.25 10.76 -46.58
CA LEU A 410 -20.35 9.70 -47.00
C LEU A 410 -21.13 8.56 -47.66
N ASN A 411 -20.54 7.95 -48.69
CA ASN A 411 -21.08 6.75 -49.31
C ASN A 411 -20.69 5.54 -48.46
N SER A 412 -21.68 4.79 -47.97
CA SER A 412 -21.45 3.58 -47.17
C SER A 412 -20.68 2.49 -47.89
N SER A 413 -20.66 2.48 -49.23
CA SER A 413 -19.89 1.54 -50.04
C SER A 413 -18.46 2.00 -50.32
N ALA A 414 -18.10 3.22 -49.93
CA ALA A 414 -16.80 3.81 -50.25
C ALA A 414 -15.67 3.26 -49.39
N THR A 415 -14.49 3.21 -49.99
CA THR A 415 -13.23 2.97 -49.28
C THR A 415 -12.66 4.28 -48.72
N LEU A 416 -11.94 4.20 -47.60
CA LEU A 416 -11.22 5.33 -47.01
C LEU A 416 -9.72 5.04 -47.00
N LEU A 417 -8.95 5.95 -47.58
CA LEU A 417 -7.51 5.83 -47.73
C LEU A 417 -6.78 7.02 -47.09
N GLY A 418 -5.88 6.73 -46.15
CA GLY A 418 -5.01 7.70 -45.49
C GLY A 418 -3.68 7.97 -46.19
N SER A 419 -2.83 8.78 -45.55
CA SER A 419 -1.53 9.19 -46.10
C SER A 419 -0.43 8.16 -45.87
N SER A 420 0.23 7.70 -46.93
CA SER A 420 1.34 6.75 -46.86
C SER A 420 2.60 7.30 -46.20
N SER A 421 2.74 8.62 -46.14
CA SER A 421 3.86 9.35 -45.55
C SER A 421 3.69 9.48 -44.05
N SER A 422 4.77 9.30 -43.28
CA SER A 422 4.79 9.58 -41.84
C SER A 422 4.75 11.09 -41.52
N ALA A 423 5.01 11.96 -42.50
CA ALA A 423 5.05 13.41 -42.31
C ALA A 423 3.69 14.09 -42.47
N THR A 424 2.69 13.44 -43.08
CA THR A 424 1.37 14.02 -43.30
C THR A 424 0.29 13.04 -42.84
N THR A 425 -0.74 13.54 -42.14
CA THR A 425 -1.85 12.73 -41.64
C THR A 425 -3.17 13.39 -42.05
N GLY A 426 -3.98 12.69 -42.84
CA GLY A 426 -5.30 13.16 -43.22
C GLY A 426 -6.27 13.12 -42.03
N THR A 427 -7.20 14.07 -41.95
CA THR A 427 -8.23 14.09 -40.89
C THR A 427 -9.63 13.96 -41.48
N LEU A 428 -10.38 12.94 -41.04
CA LEU A 428 -11.83 12.88 -41.22
C LEU A 428 -12.50 13.52 -40.01
N GLU A 429 -13.22 14.63 -40.21
CA GLU A 429 -13.90 15.39 -39.16
C GLU A 429 -15.42 15.26 -39.28
N PHE A 430 -16.09 14.85 -38.21
CA PHE A 430 -17.55 14.79 -38.10
C PHE A 430 -18.07 16.04 -37.40
N ALA A 431 -18.70 16.94 -38.15
CA ALA A 431 -19.29 18.18 -37.63
C ALA A 431 -20.74 18.00 -37.17
N THR A 432 -21.39 16.91 -37.58
CA THR A 432 -22.77 16.58 -37.23
C THR A 432 -22.80 15.23 -36.50
N ALA A 433 -23.49 15.18 -35.36
CA ALA A 433 -23.59 13.95 -34.58
C ALA A 433 -24.44 12.90 -35.30
N GLY A 434 -24.06 11.62 -35.22
CA GLY A 434 -24.80 10.55 -35.87
C GLY A 434 -24.00 9.26 -36.05
N ASN A 435 -24.55 8.37 -36.88
CA ASN A 435 -23.92 7.10 -37.23
C ASN A 435 -23.47 7.14 -38.68
N TYR A 436 -22.16 7.10 -38.88
CA TYR A 436 -21.51 7.09 -40.18
C TYR A 436 -21.06 5.68 -40.52
N THR A 437 -21.20 5.32 -41.80
CA THR A 437 -20.74 4.04 -42.32
C THR A 437 -19.81 4.26 -43.50
N LEU A 438 -18.75 3.46 -43.55
CA LEU A 438 -17.86 3.31 -44.70
C LEU A 438 -17.66 1.82 -44.92
N ASN A 439 -17.35 1.43 -46.15
CA ASN A 439 -17.15 0.03 -46.46
C ASN A 439 -15.85 -0.42 -45.81
N GLN A 440 -14.73 0.10 -46.29
CA GLN A 440 -13.42 -0.41 -45.94
C GLN A 440 -12.47 0.72 -45.59
N TYR A 441 -11.70 0.51 -44.53
CA TYR A 441 -10.48 1.26 -44.30
C TYR A 441 -9.32 0.54 -44.99
N THR A 442 -8.69 1.17 -45.97
CA THR A 442 -7.51 0.61 -46.68
C THR A 442 -6.26 1.45 -46.46
N GLY A 443 -6.29 2.29 -45.42
CA GLY A 443 -5.51 3.51 -45.32
C GLY A 443 -4.31 3.46 -44.40
N GLN A 444 -3.41 4.38 -44.67
CA GLN A 444 -2.14 4.59 -44.00
C GLN A 444 -2.32 5.51 -42.76
N ASN A 445 -1.55 6.59 -42.56
CA ASN A 445 -1.74 7.48 -41.41
C ASN A 445 -3.05 8.28 -41.49
N MET A 446 -3.90 8.21 -40.45
CA MET A 446 -5.20 8.90 -40.39
C MET A 446 -5.57 9.39 -38.99
N ASN A 447 -6.18 10.57 -38.95
CA ASN A 447 -6.89 11.12 -37.81
C ASN A 447 -8.41 11.09 -38.06
N PHE A 448 -9.16 10.86 -36.99
CA PHE A 448 -10.60 10.97 -36.94
C PHE A 448 -10.94 11.92 -35.80
N SER A 449 -11.84 12.86 -36.04
CA SER A 449 -12.26 13.84 -35.04
C SER A 449 -13.75 14.08 -35.12
N ASN A 450 -14.34 14.48 -34.00
CA ASN A 450 -15.74 14.81 -33.87
C ASN A 450 -15.87 16.19 -33.22
N SER A 451 -16.27 17.17 -34.02
CA SER A 451 -16.50 18.56 -33.60
C SER A 451 -17.97 18.87 -33.33
N SER A 452 -18.87 17.89 -33.47
CA SER A 452 -20.32 18.07 -33.24
C SER A 452 -20.73 18.33 -31.78
N GLY A 453 -19.82 18.09 -30.81
CA GLY A 453 -20.08 18.21 -29.37
C GLY A 453 -20.92 17.08 -28.77
N SER A 454 -21.47 16.15 -29.56
CA SER A 454 -22.28 15.01 -29.10
C SER A 454 -21.65 13.67 -29.52
N ALA A 455 -22.16 12.55 -29.00
CA ALA A 455 -21.67 11.22 -29.33
C ALA A 455 -21.89 10.88 -30.82
N THR A 456 -20.86 10.36 -31.48
CA THR A 456 -20.86 9.97 -32.90
C THR A 456 -20.24 8.60 -33.05
N THR A 457 -20.74 7.80 -33.99
CA THR A 457 -20.17 6.48 -34.32
C THR A 457 -19.73 6.45 -35.77
N LEU A 458 -18.53 5.90 -36.04
CA LEU A 458 -18.09 5.49 -37.37
C LEU A 458 -17.97 3.97 -37.41
N THR A 459 -18.55 3.32 -38.42
CA THR A 459 -18.43 1.87 -38.61
C THR A 459 -17.85 1.54 -39.98
N PHE A 460 -16.78 0.75 -39.98
CA PHE A 460 -16.26 0.09 -41.18
C PHE A 460 -16.89 -1.30 -41.31
N THR A 461 -17.65 -1.52 -42.37
CA THR A 461 -18.49 -2.71 -42.54
C THR A 461 -17.82 -3.86 -43.28
N ASN A 462 -16.70 -3.63 -43.97
CA ASN A 462 -16.00 -4.64 -44.75
C ASN A 462 -15.45 -5.74 -43.86
N ALA A 463 -15.45 -6.97 -44.39
CA ALA A 463 -14.88 -8.14 -43.74
C ALA A 463 -13.37 -8.02 -43.47
N THR A 464 -12.65 -7.20 -44.24
CA THR A 464 -11.21 -6.97 -44.07
C THR A 464 -10.91 -5.49 -44.13
N ASN A 465 -10.20 -4.96 -43.14
CA ASN A 465 -9.68 -3.58 -43.10
C ASN A 465 -8.17 -3.65 -43.02
N VAL A 466 -7.46 -2.67 -43.59
CA VAL A 466 -6.00 -2.71 -43.70
C VAL A 466 -5.40 -1.48 -43.03
N LEU A 467 -4.55 -1.70 -42.03
CA LEU A 467 -3.76 -0.67 -41.35
C LEU A 467 -2.28 -0.70 -41.79
N GLY A 468 -1.79 -1.81 -42.37
CA GLY A 468 -0.39 -2.00 -42.75
C GLY A 468 -0.08 -1.89 -44.25
N THR A 469 1.16 -1.53 -44.60
CA THR A 469 1.71 -1.55 -45.98
C THR A 469 3.20 -1.94 -46.01
N THR A 470 3.81 -1.96 -47.21
CA THR A 470 5.12 -2.54 -47.48
C THR A 470 6.31 -1.94 -46.71
N SER A 471 6.29 -0.66 -46.29
CA SER A 471 7.54 0.06 -45.94
C SER A 471 7.64 0.79 -44.58
N SER A 472 6.59 0.95 -43.76
CA SER A 472 6.72 1.53 -42.40
C SER A 472 5.50 1.31 -41.51
N GLY A 473 5.61 1.61 -40.21
CA GLY A 473 4.51 1.57 -39.25
C GLY A 473 3.52 2.73 -39.46
N LYS A 474 2.24 2.51 -39.17
CA LYS A 474 1.15 3.48 -39.42
C LYS A 474 0.42 3.88 -38.15
N THR A 475 -0.14 5.08 -38.15
CA THR A 475 -0.93 5.64 -37.04
C THR A 475 -2.39 5.75 -37.43
N PHE A 476 -3.24 5.08 -36.66
CA PHE A 476 -4.70 5.25 -36.69
C PHE A 476 -5.12 5.99 -35.42
N ALA A 477 -5.72 7.17 -35.56
CA ALA A 477 -5.98 8.03 -34.42
C ALA A 477 -7.43 8.49 -34.35
N ASN A 478 -8.17 7.99 -33.36
CA ASN A 478 -9.37 8.66 -32.89
C ASN A 478 -8.96 9.80 -31.94
N LYS A 479 -9.23 11.04 -32.31
CA LYS A 479 -8.86 12.26 -31.57
C LYS A 479 -9.99 12.82 -30.70
N SER A 480 -11.15 12.17 -30.63
CA SER A 480 -12.32 12.68 -29.89
C SER A 480 -12.94 11.65 -28.95
N ALA A 481 -13.10 12.02 -27.67
CA ALA A 481 -13.67 11.14 -26.64
C ALA A 481 -15.13 10.75 -26.88
N ASN A 482 -15.88 11.60 -27.56
CA ASN A 482 -17.26 11.39 -27.99
C ASN A 482 -17.36 10.75 -29.38
N LEU A 483 -16.29 10.14 -29.90
CA LEU A 483 -16.31 9.38 -31.14
C LEU A 483 -16.02 7.90 -30.83
N THR A 484 -16.90 7.02 -31.27
CA THR A 484 -16.67 5.56 -31.26
C THR A 484 -16.36 5.11 -32.68
N ILE A 485 -15.26 4.38 -32.86
CA ILE A 485 -14.93 3.78 -34.16
C ILE A 485 -14.96 2.27 -34.06
N THR A 486 -15.74 1.63 -34.92
CA THR A 486 -15.94 0.18 -34.95
C THR A 486 -15.47 -0.41 -36.26
N PHE A 487 -14.63 -1.44 -36.18
CA PHE A 487 -14.32 -2.35 -37.29
C PHE A 487 -15.15 -3.62 -37.12
N ASN A 488 -16.16 -3.82 -37.97
CA ASN A 488 -16.98 -5.03 -37.90
C ASN A 488 -16.23 -6.28 -38.40
N GLY A 489 -15.33 -6.10 -39.37
CA GLY A 489 -14.49 -7.16 -39.93
C GLY A 489 -13.13 -7.30 -39.25
N GLU A 490 -12.27 -8.08 -39.90
CA GLU A 490 -10.88 -8.29 -39.51
C GLU A 490 -10.03 -7.03 -39.80
N VAL A 491 -8.93 -6.88 -39.06
CA VAL A 491 -7.94 -5.82 -39.25
C VAL A 491 -6.58 -6.43 -39.58
N ASP A 492 -6.14 -6.21 -40.82
CA ASP A 492 -4.84 -6.63 -41.33
C ASP A 492 -3.77 -5.56 -41.04
N ILE A 493 -2.72 -5.95 -40.32
CA ILE A 493 -1.55 -5.11 -40.02
C ILE A 493 -0.29 -5.54 -40.79
N SER A 494 -0.45 -6.34 -41.85
CA SER A 494 0.63 -6.90 -42.67
C SER A 494 1.50 -5.85 -43.37
N GLY A 495 2.70 -6.28 -43.76
CA GLY A 495 3.56 -5.54 -44.69
C GLY A 495 4.92 -6.22 -44.87
N SER A 496 5.81 -5.63 -45.67
CA SER A 496 7.05 -6.27 -46.15
C SER A 496 8.30 -6.15 -45.26
N ILE A 497 8.35 -5.20 -44.32
CA ILE A 497 9.46 -5.02 -43.36
C ILE A 497 9.02 -5.19 -41.89
N ALA A 498 9.90 -5.04 -40.89
CA ALA A 498 9.45 -4.95 -39.50
C ALA A 498 8.93 -3.53 -39.19
N ALA A 499 7.77 -3.38 -38.53
CA ALA A 499 7.33 -2.09 -38.01
C ALA A 499 6.23 -2.19 -36.95
N THR A 500 5.92 -1.05 -36.33
CA THR A 500 4.91 -0.91 -35.27
C THR A 500 3.73 -0.10 -35.79
N ASN A 501 2.52 -0.66 -35.69
CA ASN A 501 1.28 0.06 -35.96
C ASN A 501 0.73 0.64 -34.67
N THR A 502 0.46 1.94 -34.67
CA THR A 502 -0.01 2.69 -33.51
C THR A 502 -1.49 2.99 -33.62
N ILE A 503 -2.27 2.60 -32.61
CA ILE A 503 -3.66 2.99 -32.45
C ILE A 503 -3.73 3.97 -31.28
N THR A 504 -4.25 5.18 -31.54
CA THR A 504 -4.57 6.16 -30.50
C THR A 504 -6.07 6.37 -30.39
N THR A 505 -6.61 6.27 -29.18
CA THR A 505 -8.02 6.20 -28.86
C THR A 505 -8.43 7.32 -27.88
N ALA A 506 -8.57 8.58 -28.31
CA ALA A 506 -9.19 9.58 -27.44
C ALA A 506 -10.63 9.19 -27.05
N GLY A 507 -11.35 8.55 -27.97
CA GLY A 507 -12.59 7.82 -27.73
C GLY A 507 -12.47 6.34 -28.12
N PRO A 508 -13.47 5.50 -27.83
CA PRO A 508 -13.38 4.05 -28.00
C PRO A 508 -13.05 3.61 -29.44
N VAL A 509 -12.17 2.61 -29.55
CA VAL A 509 -11.97 1.86 -30.80
C VAL A 509 -12.26 0.39 -30.54
N VAL A 510 -13.18 -0.17 -31.32
CA VAL A 510 -13.67 -1.54 -31.17
C VAL A 510 -13.33 -2.34 -32.42
N ILE A 511 -12.61 -3.44 -32.26
CA ILE A 511 -12.35 -4.43 -33.30
C ILE A 511 -13.18 -5.66 -32.96
N SER A 512 -14.28 -5.84 -33.69
CA SER A 512 -15.28 -6.87 -33.41
C SER A 512 -14.82 -8.28 -33.76
N ASN A 513 -13.79 -8.41 -34.60
CA ASN A 513 -13.20 -9.69 -34.99
C ASN A 513 -11.71 -9.71 -34.59
N ARG A 514 -10.79 -10.18 -35.44
CA ARG A 514 -9.36 -10.31 -35.16
C ARG A 514 -8.50 -9.21 -35.77
N VAL A 515 -7.37 -8.95 -35.12
CA VAL A 515 -6.18 -8.33 -35.71
C VAL A 515 -5.22 -9.43 -36.16
N TYR A 516 -4.71 -9.36 -37.38
CA TYR A 516 -3.82 -10.39 -37.92
C TYR A 516 -2.73 -9.83 -38.84
N ASN A 517 -1.68 -10.63 -39.09
CA ASN A 517 -0.79 -10.43 -40.23
C ASN A 517 -0.48 -11.76 -40.95
N THR A 518 -0.26 -11.68 -42.26
CA THR A 518 -0.07 -12.86 -43.14
C THR A 518 1.35 -13.02 -43.67
N ASN A 519 2.20 -11.98 -43.55
CA ASN A 519 3.55 -11.99 -44.09
C ASN A 519 4.59 -12.37 -43.03
N SER A 520 5.35 -13.45 -43.28
CA SER A 520 6.43 -13.93 -42.43
C SER A 520 7.74 -13.12 -42.55
N ALA A 521 7.88 -12.25 -43.56
CA ALA A 521 9.14 -11.55 -43.85
C ALA A 521 9.47 -10.38 -42.88
N GLY A 522 8.51 -9.93 -42.07
CA GLY A 522 8.73 -8.84 -41.11
C GLY A 522 7.83 -8.89 -39.87
N THR A 523 8.39 -8.52 -38.72
CA THR A 523 7.69 -8.47 -37.42
C THR A 523 6.73 -7.28 -37.36
N ARG A 524 5.44 -7.53 -37.09
CA ARG A 524 4.39 -6.50 -37.00
C ARG A 524 3.86 -6.38 -35.58
N SER A 525 4.19 -5.27 -34.95
CA SER A 525 3.80 -4.97 -33.57
C SER A 525 2.58 -4.05 -33.53
N LEU A 526 1.78 -4.15 -32.49
CA LEU A 526 0.68 -3.26 -32.19
C LEU A 526 1.03 -2.39 -30.99
N TYR A 527 0.78 -1.09 -31.07
CA TYR A 527 1.15 -0.11 -30.04
C TYR A 527 -0.03 0.78 -29.67
N LYS A 528 -0.33 0.83 -28.38
CA LYS A 528 -1.41 1.62 -27.79
C LYS A 528 -0.79 2.66 -26.84
N ASP A 529 -0.95 3.96 -27.14
CA ASP A 529 -0.22 5.04 -26.45
C ASP A 529 -1.09 6.24 -26.06
N ASP A 530 -2.33 6.00 -25.69
CA ASP A 530 -3.24 7.02 -25.18
C ASP A 530 -4.05 6.48 -24.00
N THR A 531 -4.74 7.35 -23.28
CA THR A 531 -5.35 7.05 -21.99
C THR A 531 -6.65 6.23 -22.03
N ASN A 532 -7.27 5.97 -23.18
CA ASN A 532 -8.60 5.32 -23.21
C ASN A 532 -8.54 3.88 -23.73
N THR A 533 -9.68 3.37 -24.20
CA THR A 533 -9.92 1.94 -24.39
C THR A 533 -9.82 1.51 -25.85
N LEU A 534 -9.00 0.49 -26.11
CA LEU A 534 -9.02 -0.35 -27.29
C LEU A 534 -9.59 -1.72 -26.92
N THR A 535 -10.59 -2.21 -27.64
CA THR A 535 -11.19 -3.54 -27.39
C THR A 535 -11.05 -4.45 -28.60
N MET A 536 -10.60 -5.69 -28.39
CA MET A 536 -10.40 -6.70 -29.44
C MET A 536 -11.08 -8.02 -29.05
N TYR A 537 -12.14 -8.41 -29.77
CA TYR A 537 -13.00 -9.54 -29.41
C TYR A 537 -12.58 -10.90 -30.02
N GLY A 538 -11.84 -10.92 -31.13
CA GLY A 538 -11.49 -12.14 -31.84
C GLY A 538 -10.15 -12.79 -31.41
N VAL A 539 -9.76 -13.84 -32.14
CA VAL A 539 -8.45 -14.50 -31.98
C VAL A 539 -7.40 -13.70 -32.74
N ASN A 540 -6.73 -12.79 -32.05
CA ASN A 540 -5.69 -11.94 -32.63
C ASN A 540 -4.39 -12.74 -32.78
N SER A 541 -3.79 -12.65 -33.96
CA SER A 541 -2.66 -13.49 -34.35
C SER A 541 -1.71 -12.72 -35.25
N TYR A 542 -0.64 -12.19 -34.67
CA TYR A 542 0.42 -11.50 -35.42
C TYR A 542 1.80 -11.70 -34.81
N ASN A 543 2.85 -11.72 -35.62
CA ASN A 543 4.20 -12.13 -35.18
C ASN A 543 4.97 -11.13 -34.30
N GLY A 544 4.43 -9.94 -33.99
CA GLY A 544 5.11 -8.91 -33.20
C GLY A 544 4.55 -8.66 -31.81
N THR A 545 5.19 -7.73 -31.09
CA THR A 545 4.88 -7.37 -29.69
C THR A 545 3.57 -6.57 -29.63
N THR A 546 2.79 -6.78 -28.58
CA THR A 546 1.64 -5.93 -28.27
C THR A 546 2.04 -5.01 -27.12
N THR A 547 2.24 -3.73 -27.38
CA THR A 547 2.66 -2.79 -26.33
C THR A 547 1.51 -1.89 -25.93
N VAL A 548 1.18 -1.91 -24.63
CA VAL A 548 0.25 -0.96 -24.00
C VAL A 548 1.09 0.00 -23.17
N LYS A 549 1.14 1.27 -23.58
CA LYS A 549 1.92 2.30 -22.90
C LYS A 549 1.09 3.25 -22.05
N GLN A 550 -0.16 3.44 -22.45
CA GLN A 550 -1.16 4.23 -21.73
C GLN A 550 -2.56 3.63 -21.99
N GLY A 551 -3.50 3.95 -21.11
CA GLY A 551 -4.89 3.54 -21.23
C GLY A 551 -5.11 2.04 -21.13
N THR A 552 -6.24 1.56 -21.63
CA THR A 552 -6.65 0.17 -21.44
C THR A 552 -6.73 -0.58 -22.78
N LEU A 553 -6.02 -1.70 -22.87
CA LEU A 553 -6.32 -2.75 -23.86
C LEU A 553 -7.24 -3.78 -23.21
N VAL A 554 -8.40 -4.03 -23.80
CA VAL A 554 -9.37 -5.03 -23.33
C VAL A 554 -9.39 -6.20 -24.30
N ILE A 555 -9.14 -7.39 -23.77
CA ILE A 555 -9.39 -8.67 -24.44
C ILE A 555 -10.57 -9.34 -23.75
N PRO A 556 -11.81 -9.17 -24.25
CA PRO A 556 -13.00 -9.73 -23.62
C PRO A 556 -13.01 -11.27 -23.63
N THR A 557 -13.96 -11.86 -22.93
CA THR A 557 -14.24 -13.30 -23.02
C THR A 557 -14.52 -13.69 -24.48
N GLY A 558 -13.85 -14.74 -24.95
CA GLY A 558 -13.87 -15.18 -26.36
C GLY A 558 -12.75 -14.58 -27.22
N GLY A 559 -12.10 -13.49 -26.78
CA GLY A 559 -10.93 -12.90 -27.45
C GLY A 559 -9.61 -13.53 -27.05
N SER A 560 -8.58 -13.31 -27.86
CA SER A 560 -7.26 -13.92 -27.60
C SER A 560 -6.06 -13.17 -28.20
N LEU A 561 -4.89 -13.30 -27.56
CA LEU A 561 -3.55 -12.93 -28.06
C LEU A 561 -2.61 -14.17 -28.17
N VAL A 562 -3.13 -15.32 -28.63
CA VAL A 562 -2.45 -16.63 -28.51
C VAL A 562 -1.22 -16.83 -29.42
N ASN A 563 -1.15 -16.16 -30.57
CA ASN A 563 0.02 -16.24 -31.48
C ASN A 563 0.76 -14.90 -31.59
N CYS A 564 0.53 -14.01 -30.63
CA CYS A 564 1.22 -12.73 -30.59
C CYS A 564 2.63 -12.91 -30.02
N GLY A 565 3.55 -12.00 -30.36
CA GLY A 565 4.74 -11.81 -29.55
C GLY A 565 4.37 -11.39 -28.12
N THR A 566 5.37 -11.11 -27.29
CA THR A 566 5.14 -10.68 -25.91
C THR A 566 4.15 -9.51 -25.82
N THR A 567 3.21 -9.60 -24.89
CA THR A 567 2.35 -8.46 -24.54
C THR A 567 3.04 -7.65 -23.46
N LEU A 568 3.48 -6.45 -23.80
CA LEU A 568 4.26 -5.57 -22.95
C LEU A 568 3.37 -4.44 -22.42
N VAL A 569 3.13 -4.42 -21.11
CA VAL A 569 2.33 -3.39 -20.43
C VAL A 569 3.28 -2.48 -19.65
N VAL A 570 3.52 -1.28 -20.18
CA VAL A 570 4.57 -0.35 -19.68
C VAL A 570 3.97 1.05 -19.57
N GLY A 571 3.46 1.39 -18.40
CA GLY A 571 2.85 2.69 -18.15
C GLY A 571 3.86 3.83 -18.07
N THR A 572 3.47 5.00 -18.54
CA THR A 572 4.13 6.28 -18.16
C THR A 572 3.37 7.03 -17.06
N GLY A 573 2.09 6.68 -16.81
CA GLY A 573 1.25 7.29 -15.78
C GLY A 573 1.54 6.81 -14.36
N THR A 574 1.16 7.59 -13.35
CA THR A 574 1.42 7.31 -11.92
C THR A 574 0.22 6.70 -11.16
N SER A 575 -0.92 6.45 -11.83
CA SER A 575 -2.15 5.97 -11.19
C SER A 575 -2.97 5.04 -12.10
N ALA A 576 -3.74 4.13 -11.48
CA ALA A 576 -4.57 3.12 -12.13
C ALA A 576 -5.48 3.61 -13.28
N GLY A 577 -5.95 4.86 -13.25
CA GLY A 577 -6.80 5.44 -14.29
C GLY A 577 -6.06 5.98 -15.52
N ASN A 578 -4.77 6.29 -15.38
CA ASN A 578 -3.95 6.92 -16.43
C ASN A 578 -2.77 6.04 -16.88
N SER A 579 -2.57 4.91 -16.22
CA SER A 579 -1.52 3.94 -16.49
C SER A 579 -1.92 2.92 -17.56
N ALA A 580 -0.92 2.30 -18.19
CA ALA A 580 -1.13 1.18 -19.11
C ALA A 580 -1.83 0.03 -18.39
N SER A 581 -2.97 -0.42 -18.90
CA SER A 581 -3.75 -1.52 -18.35
C SER A 581 -4.07 -2.54 -19.43
N LEU A 582 -3.87 -3.81 -19.12
CA LEU A 582 -4.36 -4.93 -19.91
C LEU A 582 -5.47 -5.63 -19.11
N ASN A 583 -6.70 -5.53 -19.59
CA ASN A 583 -7.87 -6.17 -18.97
C ASN A 583 -8.20 -7.45 -19.75
N LEU A 584 -8.01 -8.60 -19.13
CA LEU A 584 -8.15 -9.92 -19.75
C LEU A 584 -9.37 -10.66 -19.21
N GLY A 585 -10.37 -10.84 -20.06
CA GLY A 585 -11.39 -11.89 -19.94
C GLY A 585 -11.12 -13.10 -20.86
N GLY A 586 -10.30 -12.92 -21.90
CA GLY A 586 -9.91 -13.96 -22.87
C GLY A 586 -8.48 -14.48 -22.68
N ALA A 587 -7.91 -15.18 -23.67
CA ALA A 587 -6.57 -15.80 -23.55
C ALA A 587 -5.44 -14.88 -24.02
N ALA A 588 -4.23 -15.04 -23.50
CA ALA A 588 -3.03 -14.35 -23.99
C ALA A 588 -1.78 -15.25 -23.93
N GLY A 589 -0.79 -14.94 -24.77
CA GLY A 589 0.53 -15.55 -24.71
C GLY A 589 1.35 -15.06 -23.51
N VAL A 590 2.63 -14.75 -23.73
CA VAL A 590 3.50 -14.21 -22.68
C VAL A 590 3.11 -12.76 -22.37
N VAL A 591 2.87 -12.46 -21.09
CA VAL A 591 2.58 -11.10 -20.62
C VAL A 591 3.73 -10.58 -19.77
N GLN A 592 4.26 -9.42 -20.14
CA GLN A 592 5.25 -8.66 -19.39
C GLN A 592 4.63 -7.38 -18.86
N VAL A 593 4.74 -7.15 -17.57
CA VAL A 593 4.25 -5.94 -16.91
C VAL A 593 5.44 -5.24 -16.30
N SER A 594 5.76 -4.05 -16.78
CA SER A 594 6.88 -3.26 -16.28
C SER A 594 6.38 -1.97 -15.64
N THR A 595 7.23 -0.96 -15.56
CA THR A 595 6.98 0.29 -14.85
C THR A 595 5.59 0.84 -15.08
N ASN A 596 4.83 1.02 -13.98
CA ASN A 596 3.46 1.54 -13.97
C ASN A 596 2.47 0.81 -14.90
N GLY A 597 2.75 -0.44 -15.28
CA GLY A 597 1.81 -1.30 -16.00
C GLY A 597 0.87 -2.04 -15.04
N TYR A 598 -0.36 -2.27 -15.47
CA TYR A 598 -1.38 -3.03 -14.75
C TYR A 598 -1.89 -4.18 -15.62
N VAL A 599 -1.95 -5.38 -15.06
CA VAL A 599 -2.73 -6.49 -15.64
C VAL A 599 -3.87 -6.82 -14.69
N ARG A 600 -5.07 -6.95 -15.25
CA ARG A 600 -6.32 -7.18 -14.51
C ARG A 600 -7.15 -8.27 -15.17
N GLY A 601 -8.06 -8.86 -14.40
CA GLY A 601 -9.04 -9.83 -14.89
C GLY A 601 -8.66 -11.28 -14.59
N GLY A 602 -9.16 -12.20 -15.41
CA GLY A 602 -9.25 -13.64 -15.11
C GLY A 602 -8.94 -14.57 -16.29
N GLY A 603 -8.41 -14.04 -17.40
CA GLY A 603 -8.12 -14.81 -18.61
C GLY A 603 -6.93 -15.79 -18.50
N SER A 604 -6.82 -16.73 -19.46
CA SER A 604 -5.72 -17.71 -19.50
C SER A 604 -4.46 -17.12 -20.13
N ILE A 605 -3.35 -17.06 -19.39
CA ILE A 605 -2.04 -16.57 -19.86
C ILE A 605 -1.02 -17.72 -19.87
N THR A 606 -0.10 -17.81 -20.84
CA THR A 606 0.95 -18.85 -20.82
C THR A 606 2.04 -18.59 -19.78
N SER A 607 2.56 -17.37 -19.68
CA SER A 607 3.46 -16.97 -18.58
C SER A 607 3.32 -15.48 -18.28
N LEU A 608 3.54 -15.12 -17.01
CA LEU A 608 3.52 -13.74 -16.56
C LEU A 608 4.88 -13.35 -15.99
N GLN A 609 5.42 -12.23 -16.46
CA GLN A 609 6.60 -11.63 -15.88
C GLN A 609 6.29 -10.20 -15.43
N VAL A 610 6.39 -9.99 -14.13
CA VAL A 610 6.28 -8.67 -13.50
C VAL A 610 7.69 -8.15 -13.26
N GLN A 611 8.03 -7.06 -13.94
CA GLN A 611 9.31 -6.35 -13.85
C GLN A 611 9.17 -5.12 -12.92
N ASP A 612 10.26 -4.41 -12.65
CA ASP A 612 10.30 -3.35 -11.63
C ASP A 612 9.16 -2.34 -11.75
N THR A 613 8.41 -2.17 -10.64
CA THR A 613 7.22 -1.31 -10.48
C THR A 613 5.99 -1.68 -11.34
N GLY A 614 5.96 -2.88 -11.93
CA GLY A 614 4.75 -3.47 -12.51
C GLY A 614 3.77 -3.96 -11.43
N THR A 615 2.47 -3.88 -11.73
CA THR A 615 1.39 -4.25 -10.81
C THR A 615 0.44 -5.27 -11.44
N VAL A 616 0.07 -6.29 -10.67
CA VAL A 616 -1.03 -7.20 -11.01
C VAL A 616 -2.18 -6.95 -10.05
N GLU A 617 -3.41 -6.84 -10.55
CA GLU A 617 -4.59 -6.64 -9.70
C GLU A 617 -5.52 -7.86 -9.73
N THR A 618 -5.89 -8.35 -8.56
CA THR A 618 -6.83 -9.48 -8.38
C THR A 618 -7.99 -9.09 -7.46
N ALA A 619 -9.10 -9.83 -7.50
CA ALA A 619 -10.22 -9.63 -6.57
C ALA A 619 -10.17 -10.66 -5.44
N VAL A 620 -10.50 -10.25 -4.21
CA VAL A 620 -10.67 -11.16 -3.07
C VAL A 620 -11.71 -12.23 -3.44
N GLY A 621 -11.38 -13.49 -3.15
CA GLY A 621 -12.25 -14.64 -3.47
C GLY A 621 -12.20 -15.09 -4.92
N SER A 622 -11.42 -14.42 -5.78
CA SER A 622 -11.11 -14.88 -7.13
C SER A 622 -9.68 -15.41 -7.19
N THR A 623 -9.46 -16.44 -8.00
CA THR A 623 -8.12 -16.99 -8.23
C THR A 623 -7.72 -16.79 -9.69
N TRP A 624 -6.58 -16.16 -9.90
CA TRP A 624 -6.00 -15.96 -11.22
C TRP A 624 -5.10 -17.12 -11.61
N THR A 625 -5.28 -17.71 -12.79
CA THR A 625 -4.55 -18.92 -13.20
C THR A 625 -3.72 -18.70 -14.46
N THR A 626 -2.44 -19.09 -14.45
CA THR A 626 -1.55 -19.08 -15.62
C THR A 626 -1.14 -20.50 -16.02
N GLY A 627 -0.93 -20.76 -17.31
CA GLY A 627 -0.49 -22.06 -17.85
C GLY A 627 1.02 -22.34 -17.72
N GLY A 628 1.76 -21.49 -17.01
CA GLY A 628 3.21 -21.54 -16.89
C GLY A 628 3.73 -20.58 -15.81
N THR A 629 5.04 -20.34 -15.77
CA THR A 629 5.73 -19.58 -14.71
C THR A 629 5.16 -18.18 -14.51
N ILE A 630 4.99 -17.79 -13.24
CA ILE A 630 4.77 -16.40 -12.83
C ILE A 630 6.06 -15.89 -12.18
N SER A 631 6.66 -14.84 -12.71
CA SER A 631 7.94 -14.33 -12.21
C SER A 631 7.86 -12.87 -11.80
N PHE A 632 8.21 -12.58 -10.56
CA PHE A 632 8.34 -11.25 -9.96
C PHE A 632 9.82 -10.87 -9.92
N THR A 633 10.35 -10.50 -11.08
CA THR A 633 11.79 -10.32 -11.32
C THR A 633 12.38 -9.03 -10.72
N GLY A 634 11.55 -8.06 -10.36
CA GLY A 634 11.96 -6.76 -9.82
C GLY A 634 11.79 -6.63 -8.30
N THR A 635 12.59 -5.76 -7.68
CA THR A 635 12.58 -5.47 -6.23
C THR A 635 11.33 -4.71 -5.77
N ALA A 636 10.64 -4.04 -6.69
CA ALA A 636 9.45 -3.23 -6.41
C ALA A 636 8.20 -3.72 -7.18
N THR A 637 8.12 -5.02 -7.46
CA THR A 637 6.94 -5.62 -8.11
C THR A 637 5.76 -5.68 -7.15
N LYS A 638 4.55 -5.44 -7.67
CA LYS A 638 3.36 -5.19 -6.84
C LYS A 638 2.20 -6.13 -7.18
N VAL A 639 1.45 -6.50 -6.15
CA VAL A 639 0.12 -7.11 -6.27
C VAL A 639 -0.88 -6.20 -5.59
N SER A 640 -1.92 -5.79 -6.30
CA SER A 640 -3.07 -5.05 -5.81
C SER A 640 -4.24 -6.02 -5.63
N VAL A 641 -5.06 -5.81 -4.61
CA VAL A 641 -6.25 -6.64 -4.37
C VAL A 641 -7.48 -5.76 -4.18
N THR A 642 -8.57 -6.10 -4.87
CA THR A 642 -9.86 -5.43 -4.78
C THR A 642 -10.85 -6.25 -3.95
N GLY A 643 -11.72 -5.59 -3.19
CA GLY A 643 -12.66 -6.24 -2.26
C GLY A 643 -12.12 -6.32 -0.83
N THR A 644 -13.01 -6.59 0.13
CA THR A 644 -12.67 -6.59 1.56
C THR A 644 -12.33 -8.01 2.03
N PRO A 645 -11.06 -8.33 2.33
CA PRO A 645 -10.69 -9.61 2.91
C PRO A 645 -11.28 -9.75 4.32
N VAL A 646 -11.76 -10.94 4.65
CA VAL A 646 -12.35 -11.25 5.95
C VAL A 646 -11.29 -11.86 6.85
N ALA A 647 -11.10 -11.28 8.04
CA ALA A 647 -10.13 -11.75 9.02
C ALA A 647 -10.27 -13.26 9.30
N GLY A 648 -9.14 -13.96 9.35
CA GLY A 648 -9.10 -15.42 9.52
C GLY A 648 -9.17 -16.25 8.23
N ASN A 649 -9.60 -15.68 7.10
CA ASN A 649 -9.56 -16.35 5.80
C ASN A 649 -8.19 -16.22 5.14
N SER A 650 -7.77 -17.25 4.39
CA SER A 650 -6.65 -17.17 3.44
C SER A 650 -7.22 -17.21 2.02
N TYR A 651 -6.76 -16.30 1.16
CA TYR A 651 -7.27 -16.19 -0.21
C TYR A 651 -6.17 -16.53 -1.21
N THR A 652 -6.38 -17.55 -2.03
CA THR A 652 -5.49 -17.86 -3.16
C THR A 652 -5.72 -16.81 -4.26
N LEU A 653 -4.78 -15.87 -4.39
CA LEU A 653 -4.87 -14.80 -5.38
C LEU A 653 -4.46 -15.28 -6.77
N MET A 654 -3.38 -16.07 -6.85
CA MET A 654 -2.80 -16.52 -8.11
C MET A 654 -2.29 -17.95 -8.00
N THR A 655 -2.42 -18.72 -9.08
CA THR A 655 -1.89 -20.08 -9.23
C THR A 655 -1.25 -20.29 -10.59
N ALA A 656 -0.01 -20.78 -10.62
CA ALA A 656 0.71 -21.17 -11.82
C ALA A 656 0.51 -22.68 -12.10
N THR A 657 -0.34 -23.01 -13.06
CA THR A 657 -0.55 -24.38 -13.54
C THR A 657 0.53 -24.75 -14.56
N GLY A 658 1.59 -25.46 -14.14
CA GLY A 658 2.67 -25.92 -15.02
C GLY A 658 4.01 -25.18 -14.87
N GLY A 659 4.15 -24.33 -13.86
CA GLY A 659 5.41 -23.68 -13.50
C GLY A 659 5.40 -23.16 -12.05
N ASP A 660 6.55 -22.67 -11.59
CA ASP A 660 6.69 -22.09 -10.25
C ASP A 660 6.38 -20.58 -10.24
N ILE A 661 6.06 -20.06 -9.05
CA ILE A 661 6.07 -18.62 -8.79
C ILE A 661 7.44 -18.24 -8.23
N THR A 662 8.13 -17.31 -8.88
CA THR A 662 9.49 -16.88 -8.51
C THR A 662 9.54 -15.40 -8.14
N GLY A 663 10.44 -15.01 -7.24
CA GLY A 663 10.58 -13.62 -6.75
C GLY A 663 9.72 -13.29 -5.51
N THR A 664 9.76 -12.03 -5.08
CA THR A 664 9.09 -11.56 -3.85
C THR A 664 8.14 -10.39 -4.14
N PRO A 665 6.86 -10.66 -4.47
CA PRO A 665 5.89 -9.59 -4.71
C PRO A 665 5.59 -8.80 -3.44
N THR A 666 5.28 -7.51 -3.60
CA THR A 666 4.83 -6.64 -2.52
C THR A 666 3.34 -6.34 -2.63
N LEU A 667 2.60 -6.34 -1.51
CA LEU A 667 1.18 -5.96 -1.52
C LEU A 667 1.05 -4.44 -1.61
N VAL A 668 0.19 -3.96 -2.51
CA VAL A 668 -0.21 -2.55 -2.53
C VAL A 668 -1.15 -2.30 -1.35
N SER A 669 -0.72 -1.42 -0.43
CA SER A 669 -1.56 -1.01 0.69
C SER A 669 -2.73 -0.17 0.19
N THR A 670 -3.93 -0.72 0.33
CA THR A 670 -5.22 -0.04 0.13
C THR A 670 -6.00 -0.14 1.44
N VAL A 671 -6.96 0.76 1.71
CA VAL A 671 -7.66 0.83 3.01
C VAL A 671 -8.25 -0.53 3.44
N ASN A 672 -8.73 -1.33 2.49
CA ASN A 672 -9.27 -2.67 2.66
C ASN A 672 -8.21 -3.78 2.82
N THR A 673 -6.94 -3.55 2.48
CA THR A 673 -5.84 -4.53 2.62
C THR A 673 -4.86 -4.17 3.75
N VAL A 674 -5.13 -3.11 4.50
CA VAL A 674 -4.35 -2.76 5.70
C VAL A 674 -4.37 -3.93 6.68
N GLY A 675 -3.19 -4.39 7.11
CA GLY A 675 -3.06 -5.56 7.97
C GLY A 675 -2.99 -6.89 7.23
N TRP A 676 -2.88 -6.89 5.89
CA TRP A 676 -2.72 -8.10 5.06
C TRP A 676 -1.37 -8.10 4.31
N GLY A 677 -0.87 -9.29 3.99
CA GLY A 677 0.42 -9.53 3.35
C GLY A 677 0.36 -10.70 2.38
N LEU A 678 1.41 -10.85 1.58
CA LEU A 678 1.50 -11.92 0.57
C LEU A 678 2.41 -13.04 1.07
N ARG A 679 1.95 -14.29 0.91
CA ARG A 679 2.80 -15.48 1.04
C ARG A 679 2.87 -16.19 -0.31
N VAL A 680 4.10 -16.44 -0.78
CA VAL A 680 4.35 -17.30 -1.94
C VAL A 680 4.62 -18.73 -1.44
N THR A 681 3.95 -19.73 -2.02
CA THR A 681 4.17 -21.14 -1.69
C THR A 681 4.05 -21.99 -2.94
N GLY A 682 5.18 -22.55 -3.41
CA GLY A 682 5.24 -23.31 -4.66
C GLY A 682 4.66 -22.52 -5.82
N SER A 683 3.58 -23.05 -6.40
CA SER A 683 2.89 -22.46 -7.54
C SER A 683 1.74 -21.51 -7.17
N SER A 684 1.64 -21.00 -5.93
CA SER A 684 0.53 -20.11 -5.53
C SER A 684 0.93 -18.92 -4.66
N ILE A 685 0.21 -17.80 -4.83
CA ILE A 685 0.27 -16.62 -3.96
C ILE A 685 -1.00 -16.55 -3.13
N TYR A 686 -0.83 -16.40 -1.82
CA TYR A 686 -1.90 -16.24 -0.85
C TYR A 686 -1.90 -14.82 -0.28
N LEU A 687 -3.08 -14.26 -0.07
CA LEU A 687 -3.31 -13.09 0.76
C LEU A 687 -3.70 -13.54 2.17
N GLU A 688 -2.94 -13.10 3.17
CA GLU A 688 -3.11 -13.49 4.56
C GLU A 688 -2.90 -12.33 5.53
N GLU A 689 -3.52 -12.42 6.71
CA GLU A 689 -3.42 -11.37 7.72
C GLU A 689 -1.98 -11.34 8.28
N VAL A 690 -1.37 -10.16 8.24
CA VAL A 690 0.02 -9.98 8.66
C VAL A 690 0.13 -10.22 10.16
N GLY A 691 1.09 -11.05 10.56
CA GLY A 691 1.31 -11.38 11.96
C GLY A 691 0.36 -12.44 12.52
N VAL A 692 -0.55 -13.00 11.73
CA VAL A 692 -1.46 -14.06 12.18
C VAL A 692 -0.99 -15.43 11.68
N VAL A 693 -0.87 -16.39 12.60
CA VAL A 693 -0.64 -17.80 12.31
C VAL A 693 -1.93 -18.57 12.61
N ASN A 694 -2.66 -18.95 11.57
CA ASN A 694 -3.88 -19.75 11.69
C ASN A 694 -3.55 -21.24 11.48
N VAL A 695 -3.69 -22.06 12.52
CA VAL A 695 -3.42 -23.50 12.44
C VAL A 695 -4.74 -24.27 12.56
N ALA A 696 -5.11 -25.00 11.51
CA ALA A 696 -6.35 -25.76 11.46
C ALA A 696 -6.40 -26.91 12.49
N SER A 697 -7.61 -27.35 12.85
CA SER A 697 -7.81 -28.47 13.77
C SER A 697 -7.05 -29.73 13.34
N GLY A 698 -6.45 -30.43 14.29
CA GLY A 698 -5.63 -31.63 14.05
C GLY A 698 -4.24 -31.37 13.46
N GLN A 699 -3.94 -30.15 13.01
CA GLN A 699 -2.65 -29.81 12.42
C GLN A 699 -1.65 -29.30 13.46
N THR A 700 -0.38 -29.65 13.29
CA THR A 700 0.74 -29.09 14.05
C THR A 700 1.69 -28.36 13.11
N THR A 701 1.96 -27.09 13.40
CA THR A 701 2.94 -26.27 12.68
C THR A 701 4.12 -26.00 13.61
N ILE A 702 5.33 -26.34 13.17
CA ILE A 702 6.56 -26.18 13.94
C ILE A 702 7.42 -25.09 13.30
N TYR A 703 7.76 -24.06 14.06
CA TYR A 703 8.79 -23.09 13.71
C TYR A 703 10.13 -23.58 14.28
N SER A 704 10.84 -24.38 13.48
CA SER A 704 12.13 -25.02 13.81
C SER A 704 13.33 -24.11 13.50
N ALA A 705 14.56 -24.51 13.85
CA ALA A 705 15.83 -23.75 13.81
C ALA A 705 16.09 -22.85 12.57
N LEU A 706 15.44 -23.10 11.43
CA LEU A 706 15.57 -22.30 10.21
C LEU A 706 14.59 -21.11 10.12
N ASN A 707 13.55 -21.09 10.96
CA ASN A 707 12.43 -20.16 10.90
C ASN A 707 12.30 -19.43 12.25
N TYR A 708 13.01 -18.33 12.44
CA TYR A 708 12.84 -17.44 13.61
C TYR A 708 12.05 -16.19 13.20
N LEU A 709 11.09 -15.79 14.04
CA LEU A 709 10.20 -14.65 13.80
C LEU A 709 10.89 -13.35 14.21
N THR A 710 10.86 -12.34 13.35
CA THR A 710 11.48 -11.01 13.57
C THR A 710 10.53 -9.89 13.18
N GLY A 711 10.75 -8.67 13.70
CA GLY A 711 10.04 -7.46 13.28
C GLY A 711 9.07 -6.87 14.32
N ALA A 712 8.38 -5.80 13.95
CA ALA A 712 7.55 -5.00 14.85
C ALA A 712 6.05 -5.38 14.83
N ILE A 713 5.68 -6.49 14.20
CA ILE A 713 4.28 -6.90 14.05
C ILE A 713 3.91 -7.89 15.18
N PRO A 714 2.72 -7.79 15.78
CA PRO A 714 2.29 -8.75 16.80
C PRO A 714 2.11 -10.16 16.23
N LEU A 715 2.42 -11.18 17.01
CA LEU A 715 2.16 -12.58 16.69
C LEU A 715 0.77 -12.96 17.21
N THR A 716 -0.16 -13.32 16.34
CA THR A 716 -1.49 -13.83 16.74
C THR A 716 -1.66 -15.28 16.31
N LYS A 717 -1.83 -16.19 17.27
CA LYS A 717 -2.18 -17.59 17.00
C LYS A 717 -3.71 -17.76 16.97
N ARG A 718 -4.24 -18.19 15.83
CA ARG A 718 -5.65 -18.56 15.61
C ARG A 718 -5.79 -20.05 15.22
N GLY A 719 -7.03 -20.53 15.24
CA GLY A 719 -7.41 -21.89 14.85
C GLY A 719 -7.10 -22.95 15.91
N GLU A 720 -7.85 -24.05 15.88
CA GLU A 720 -7.82 -25.11 16.91
C GLU A 720 -6.52 -25.95 16.93
N GLY A 721 -5.67 -25.84 15.91
CA GLY A 721 -4.42 -26.60 15.82
C GLY A 721 -3.29 -26.11 16.74
N LYS A 722 -2.16 -26.80 16.67
CA LYS A 722 -0.98 -26.59 17.52
C LYS A 722 0.12 -25.80 16.80
N LEU A 723 0.56 -24.68 17.36
CA LEU A 723 1.76 -23.95 16.93
C LEU A 723 2.89 -24.19 17.92
N VAL A 724 4.04 -24.66 17.44
CA VAL A 724 5.26 -24.88 18.25
C VAL A 724 6.30 -23.83 17.92
N LEU A 725 6.77 -23.09 18.92
CA LEU A 725 7.89 -22.16 18.83
C LEU A 725 9.12 -22.73 19.55
N SER A 726 10.10 -23.23 18.79
CA SER A 726 11.27 -23.91 19.34
C SER A 726 12.57 -23.09 19.36
N ASN A 727 12.55 -21.87 18.81
CA ASN A 727 13.71 -20.97 18.77
C ASN A 727 13.46 -19.69 19.56
N SER A 728 14.55 -18.94 19.80
CA SER A 728 14.48 -17.53 20.17
C SER A 728 13.84 -16.74 19.03
N ASN A 729 12.92 -15.84 19.34
CA ASN A 729 12.28 -14.95 18.37
C ASN A 729 12.49 -13.49 18.82
N ASP A 730 12.77 -12.61 17.87
CA ASP A 730 13.17 -11.22 18.15
C ASP A 730 12.11 -10.20 17.69
N TYR A 731 10.87 -10.63 17.51
CA TYR A 731 9.78 -9.68 17.29
C TYR A 731 9.55 -8.83 18.55
N THR A 732 9.20 -7.56 18.37
CA THR A 732 9.12 -6.57 19.46
C THR A 732 7.70 -6.27 19.92
N SER A 733 6.70 -6.75 19.19
CA SER A 733 5.27 -6.54 19.47
C SER A 733 4.63 -7.68 20.25
N ALA A 734 3.35 -7.53 20.59
CA ALA A 734 2.60 -8.45 21.45
C ALA A 734 2.39 -9.86 20.85
N THR A 735 2.20 -10.85 21.72
CA THR A 735 1.73 -12.19 21.35
C THR A 735 0.30 -12.40 21.81
N SER A 736 -0.59 -12.79 20.91
CA SER A 736 -2.00 -13.10 21.18
C SER A 736 -2.31 -14.56 20.89
N LEU A 737 -2.91 -15.28 21.83
CA LEU A 737 -3.46 -16.62 21.64
C LEU A 737 -4.99 -16.54 21.65
N GLU A 738 -5.63 -16.86 20.53
CA GLU A 738 -7.08 -16.79 20.40
C GLU A 738 -7.76 -18.17 20.47
N ALA A 739 -7.11 -19.22 19.94
CA ALA A 739 -7.62 -20.60 19.95
C ALA A 739 -6.51 -21.64 19.77
N GLY A 740 -6.83 -22.91 20.06
CA GLY A 740 -5.92 -24.05 19.93
C GLY A 740 -4.78 -24.04 20.93
N THR A 741 -3.63 -24.61 20.55
CA THR A 741 -2.44 -24.72 21.42
C THR A 741 -1.27 -23.90 20.89
N LEU A 742 -0.67 -23.08 21.75
CA LEU A 742 0.64 -22.46 21.54
C LEU A 742 1.65 -23.11 22.47
N GLU A 743 2.60 -23.88 21.91
CA GLU A 743 3.65 -24.56 22.66
C GLU A 743 4.98 -23.82 22.55
N ILE A 744 5.57 -23.54 23.72
CA ILE A 744 6.84 -22.83 23.89
C ILE A 744 7.91 -23.81 24.34
N GLN A 745 8.93 -24.01 23.48
CA GLN A 745 10.08 -24.86 23.77
C GLN A 745 11.39 -24.07 23.94
N ASN A 746 11.34 -22.74 23.81
CA ASN A 746 12.47 -21.84 24.04
C ASN A 746 12.02 -20.65 24.89
N SER A 747 12.79 -20.30 25.93
CA SER A 747 12.43 -19.24 26.90
C SER A 747 12.32 -17.85 26.26
N ASN A 748 12.96 -17.65 25.10
CA ASN A 748 12.92 -16.41 24.32
C ASN A 748 11.98 -16.49 23.11
N ALA A 749 11.10 -17.49 23.02
CA ALA A 749 10.20 -17.68 21.88
C ALA A 749 9.12 -16.58 21.75
N LEU A 750 8.80 -15.87 22.84
CA LEU A 750 7.73 -14.87 22.87
C LEU A 750 8.20 -13.43 22.57
N GLY A 751 9.23 -13.27 21.73
CA GLY A 751 9.74 -11.96 21.33
C GLY A 751 10.74 -11.36 22.32
N SER A 752 11.46 -10.33 21.90
CA SER A 752 12.53 -9.65 22.66
C SER A 752 12.16 -8.23 23.11
N GLY A 753 11.00 -7.71 22.69
CA GLY A 753 10.54 -6.36 23.05
C GLY A 753 10.28 -6.22 24.55
N THR A 754 10.87 -5.20 25.18
CA THR A 754 10.62 -4.85 26.60
C THR A 754 9.16 -4.47 26.88
N SER A 755 8.35 -4.22 25.84
CA SER A 755 6.90 -3.98 25.91
C SER A 755 6.05 -5.09 25.27
N ALA A 756 6.62 -6.26 24.95
CA ALA A 756 5.87 -7.37 24.38
C ALA A 756 4.83 -7.88 25.39
N LEU A 757 3.56 -7.51 25.15
CA LEU A 757 2.42 -7.95 25.95
C LEU A 757 1.97 -9.34 25.51
N VAL A 758 1.47 -10.14 26.46
CA VAL A 758 0.86 -11.44 26.17
C VAL A 758 -0.64 -11.34 26.41
N TYR A 759 -1.42 -11.64 25.37
CA TYR A 759 -2.88 -11.68 25.40
C TYR A 759 -3.37 -13.12 25.23
N LEU A 760 -4.07 -13.64 26.24
CA LEU A 760 -4.67 -14.97 26.22
C LEU A 760 -6.18 -14.82 26.15
N LYS A 761 -6.74 -14.93 24.93
CA LYS A 761 -8.18 -14.81 24.69
C LYS A 761 -8.91 -16.16 24.76
N GLY A 762 -8.18 -17.26 24.55
CA GLY A 762 -8.70 -18.64 24.65
C GLY A 762 -7.59 -19.67 24.39
N GLY A 763 -7.91 -20.96 24.53
CA GLY A 763 -7.01 -22.07 24.18
C GLY A 763 -5.99 -22.46 25.27
N ILE A 764 -4.91 -23.14 24.85
CA ILE A 764 -3.87 -23.71 25.71
C ILE A 764 -2.52 -23.02 25.42
N LEU A 765 -1.97 -22.34 26.42
CA LEU A 765 -0.56 -21.95 26.42
C LEU A 765 0.26 -23.02 27.13
N LYS A 766 1.08 -23.73 26.36
CA LYS A 766 1.96 -24.79 26.87
C LYS A 766 3.40 -24.32 26.93
N SER A 767 4.07 -24.56 28.06
CA SER A 767 5.52 -24.34 28.19
C SER A 767 6.23 -25.61 28.58
N THR A 768 7.31 -25.94 27.86
CA THR A 768 8.25 -27.02 28.23
C THR A 768 9.58 -26.47 28.76
N VAL A 769 9.64 -25.16 29.01
CA VAL A 769 10.81 -24.42 29.52
C VAL A 769 10.36 -23.42 30.57
N ASP A 770 11.30 -22.85 31.32
CA ASP A 770 11.03 -21.67 32.13
C ASP A 770 10.63 -20.52 31.21
N LEU A 771 9.44 -19.98 31.42
CA LEU A 771 8.82 -18.99 30.56
C LEU A 771 8.43 -17.77 31.37
N ASP A 772 9.04 -16.63 31.08
CA ASP A 772 8.69 -15.36 31.68
C ASP A 772 7.80 -14.56 30.73
N LEU A 773 6.49 -14.58 30.99
CA LEU A 773 5.51 -13.84 30.19
C LEU A 773 5.55 -12.33 30.44
N ALA A 774 6.11 -11.93 31.58
CA ALA A 774 6.16 -10.53 31.98
C ALA A 774 7.48 -9.87 31.56
N LYS A 775 8.46 -10.64 31.07
CA LYS A 775 9.84 -10.16 30.87
C LYS A 775 10.33 -9.43 32.12
N SER A 776 10.15 -10.09 33.26
CA SER A 776 10.34 -9.55 34.58
C SER A 776 11.78 -9.08 34.79
N SER A 777 11.91 -7.88 35.33
CA SER A 777 13.16 -7.31 35.81
C SER A 777 13.06 -7.13 37.32
N PHE A 778 14.13 -7.44 38.03
CA PHE A 778 14.24 -7.18 39.46
C PHE A 778 15.27 -6.06 39.72
N THR A 779 14.93 -5.15 40.63
CA THR A 779 15.87 -4.14 41.14
C THR A 779 15.93 -4.22 42.66
N THR A 780 17.14 -4.13 43.21
CA THR A 780 17.36 -3.90 44.64
C THR A 780 17.47 -2.39 44.85
N THR A 781 16.62 -1.80 45.68
CA THR A 781 16.70 -0.35 45.99
C THR A 781 16.86 -0.13 47.49
N THR A 782 17.81 0.74 47.86
CA THR A 782 17.99 1.30 49.20
C THR A 782 16.85 2.29 49.47
N VAL A 783 16.28 2.30 50.67
CA VAL A 783 15.13 3.15 51.03
C VAL A 783 15.51 4.63 50.88
N GLY A 784 14.65 5.41 50.21
CA GLY A 784 14.76 6.87 50.18
C GLY A 784 14.67 7.47 51.59
N THR A 785 15.37 8.56 51.81
CA THR A 785 15.67 9.27 53.06
C THR A 785 14.48 9.80 53.90
N GLY A 786 13.25 9.32 53.68
CA GLY A 786 12.01 9.94 54.21
C GLY A 786 11.33 9.25 55.40
N ASN A 787 11.85 8.14 55.93
CA ASN A 787 11.28 7.52 57.13
C ASN A 787 12.39 7.16 58.13
N THR A 788 12.82 8.16 58.89
CA THR A 788 13.82 8.04 59.96
C THR A 788 13.28 7.29 61.17
N ASP A 789 11.97 7.34 61.43
CA ASP A 789 11.36 6.76 62.63
C ASP A 789 11.30 5.23 62.56
N PHE A 790 11.11 4.66 61.37
CA PHE A 790 11.13 3.20 61.17
C PHE A 790 12.53 2.61 61.30
N GLN A 791 13.57 3.34 60.87
CA GLN A 791 14.96 2.90 61.00
C GLN A 791 15.48 3.01 62.44
N THR A 792 14.94 3.95 63.22
CA THR A 792 15.34 4.18 64.62
C THR A 792 14.68 3.18 65.58
N ALA A 793 13.46 2.71 65.27
CA ALA A 793 12.75 1.72 66.08
C ALA A 793 13.15 0.25 65.79
N TYR A 794 13.67 -0.06 64.59
CA TYR A 794 13.84 -1.46 64.14
C TYR A 794 15.20 -1.80 63.50
N GLY A 795 16.13 -0.83 63.42
CA GLY A 795 17.44 -1.02 62.78
C GLY A 795 17.39 -0.94 61.25
N ALA A 796 18.48 -0.51 60.63
CA ALA A 796 18.60 -0.36 59.18
C ALA A 796 18.56 -1.74 58.47
N ILE A 797 17.45 -2.08 57.83
CA ILE A 797 17.35 -3.28 56.99
C ILE A 797 17.59 -2.88 55.53
N SER A 798 18.81 -3.15 55.05
CA SER A 798 19.20 -2.95 53.67
C SER A 798 18.58 -4.02 52.77
N ASN A 799 17.89 -3.59 51.70
CA ASN A 799 17.46 -4.32 50.50
C ASN A 799 15.95 -4.64 50.38
N TYR A 800 15.23 -3.80 49.61
CA TYR A 800 13.91 -4.13 49.06
C TYR A 800 14.07 -4.72 47.65
N VAL A 801 13.42 -5.86 47.37
CA VAL A 801 13.34 -6.46 46.02
C VAL A 801 12.07 -5.95 45.33
N LYS A 802 12.23 -5.21 44.22
CA LYS A 802 11.12 -4.77 43.36
C LYS A 802 11.09 -5.61 42.09
N TYR A 803 9.98 -6.29 41.83
CA TYR A 803 9.69 -6.90 40.54
C TYR A 803 8.92 -5.90 39.66
N SER A 804 9.41 -5.69 38.45
CA SER A 804 8.77 -4.90 37.41
C SER A 804 8.69 -5.75 36.15
N GLY A 805 7.71 -5.48 35.30
CA GLY A 805 7.49 -6.23 34.07
C GLY A 805 6.12 -5.95 33.51
N ASN A 806 5.83 -6.57 32.38
CA ASN A 806 4.58 -6.39 31.66
C ASN A 806 3.42 -7.17 32.28
N ASN A 807 2.21 -6.65 32.07
CA ASN A 807 0.98 -7.33 32.42
C ASN A 807 0.72 -8.48 31.44
N THR A 808 0.26 -9.63 31.95
CA THR A 808 -0.35 -10.69 31.13
C THR A 808 -1.86 -10.48 31.15
N THR A 809 -2.47 -10.35 29.96
CA THR A 809 -3.92 -10.10 29.86
C THR A 809 -4.65 -11.40 29.51
N ILE A 810 -5.70 -11.72 30.27
CA ILE A 810 -6.59 -12.86 30.03
C ILE A 810 -7.98 -12.30 29.74
N SER A 811 -8.66 -12.78 28.70
CA SER A 811 -9.98 -12.25 28.30
C SER A 811 -11.07 -13.31 28.16
N GLY A 812 -10.78 -14.56 28.54
CA GLY A 812 -11.69 -15.69 28.52
C GLY A 812 -11.08 -16.91 29.24
N PRO A 813 -11.75 -18.07 29.21
CA PRO A 813 -11.22 -19.30 29.81
C PRO A 813 -9.96 -19.75 29.05
N VAL A 814 -8.89 -19.99 29.79
CA VAL A 814 -7.57 -20.36 29.24
C VAL A 814 -6.97 -21.50 30.05
N THR A 815 -6.19 -22.34 29.39
CA THR A 815 -5.40 -23.40 30.04
C THR A 815 -3.92 -23.06 29.98
N LEU A 816 -3.26 -23.08 31.14
CA LEU A 816 -1.82 -22.97 31.27
C LEU A 816 -1.26 -24.38 31.53
N ASP A 817 -0.57 -24.95 30.55
CA ASP A 817 0.09 -26.26 30.64
C ASP A 817 1.58 -26.07 30.87
N VAL A 818 2.06 -26.38 32.08
CA VAL A 818 3.45 -26.15 32.48
C VAL A 818 4.15 -27.47 32.72
N GLY A 819 5.18 -27.74 31.92
CA GLY A 819 5.96 -28.97 31.97
C GLY A 819 6.65 -29.22 33.32
N THR A 820 7.02 -30.47 33.56
CA THR A 820 7.74 -30.90 34.77
C THR A 820 8.98 -30.03 35.03
N ASN A 821 9.21 -29.63 36.29
CA ASN A 821 10.34 -28.81 36.72
C ASN A 821 10.50 -27.46 36.01
N THR A 822 9.46 -26.94 35.37
CA THR A 822 9.47 -25.61 34.73
C THR A 822 8.54 -24.63 35.43
N THR A 823 8.84 -23.34 35.29
CA THR A 823 8.05 -22.26 35.85
C THR A 823 7.58 -21.29 34.77
N MET A 824 6.27 -21.05 34.71
CA MET A 824 5.70 -19.94 33.94
C MET A 824 5.48 -18.74 34.88
N THR A 825 6.23 -17.67 34.67
CA THR A 825 6.24 -16.48 35.53
C THR A 825 5.42 -15.35 34.93
N MET A 826 4.61 -14.70 35.77
CA MET A 826 3.83 -13.50 35.44
C MET A 826 3.97 -12.46 36.55
N VAL A 827 3.93 -11.17 36.20
CA VAL A 827 4.02 -10.06 37.17
C VAL A 827 2.63 -9.62 37.63
N THR A 828 1.77 -9.26 36.68
CA THR A 828 0.41 -8.75 36.93
C THR A 828 -0.54 -9.38 35.93
N LEU A 829 -1.68 -9.89 36.42
CA LEU A 829 -2.74 -10.42 35.58
C LEU A 829 -3.82 -9.37 35.39
N VAL A 830 -4.34 -9.21 34.17
CA VAL A 830 -5.36 -8.22 33.85
C VAL A 830 -6.48 -8.87 33.05
N GLY A 831 -7.72 -8.44 33.26
CA GLY A 831 -8.89 -8.94 32.54
C GLY A 831 -9.60 -10.10 33.24
N ASN A 832 -10.23 -11.00 32.50
CA ASN A 832 -11.02 -12.12 33.04
C ASN A 832 -12.07 -11.68 34.08
N SER A 833 -12.97 -10.80 33.63
CA SER A 833 -13.96 -10.10 34.47
C SER A 833 -15.16 -10.95 34.89
N ASP A 834 -15.26 -12.21 34.47
CA ASP A 834 -16.30 -13.15 34.89
C ASP A 834 -15.75 -14.09 35.98
N ALA A 835 -16.40 -14.10 37.15
CA ALA A 835 -16.06 -14.96 38.28
C ALA A 835 -16.06 -16.47 37.91
N ASN A 836 -16.85 -16.87 36.91
CA ASN A 836 -16.97 -18.25 36.43
C ASN A 836 -15.95 -18.62 35.35
N SER A 837 -15.25 -17.65 34.77
CA SER A 837 -14.21 -17.89 33.78
C SER A 837 -12.91 -18.25 34.49
N LEU A 838 -12.71 -19.54 34.76
CA LEU A 838 -11.56 -20.04 35.52
C LEU A 838 -10.32 -20.17 34.63
N VAL A 839 -9.17 -19.74 35.16
CA VAL A 839 -7.86 -20.11 34.59
C VAL A 839 -7.54 -21.53 35.01
N THR A 840 -7.39 -22.44 34.04
CA THR A 840 -7.09 -23.85 34.31
C THR A 840 -5.59 -24.07 34.26
N LYS A 841 -5.01 -24.63 35.32
CA LYS A 841 -3.61 -25.01 35.41
C LYS A 841 -3.46 -26.53 35.30
N VAL A 842 -2.69 -26.98 34.32
CA VAL A 842 -2.33 -28.39 34.09
C VAL A 842 -0.80 -28.56 33.99
N GLY A 843 -0.34 -29.81 33.93
CA GLY A 843 1.09 -30.15 33.92
C GLY A 843 1.75 -30.00 35.30
N ALA A 844 2.79 -30.77 35.55
CA ALA A 844 3.42 -30.86 36.88
C ALA A 844 4.23 -29.61 37.31
N GLY A 845 4.48 -28.65 36.41
CA GLY A 845 5.26 -27.45 36.69
C GLY A 845 4.54 -26.38 37.50
N THR A 846 5.18 -25.22 37.67
CA THR A 846 4.70 -24.11 38.49
C THR A 846 4.23 -22.92 37.66
N VAL A 847 3.06 -22.35 37.97
CA VAL A 847 2.72 -20.98 37.55
C VAL A 847 3.05 -20.04 38.71
N LYS A 848 3.91 -19.04 38.50
CA LYS A 848 4.35 -18.10 39.54
C LYS A 848 3.85 -16.68 39.26
N LEU A 849 3.15 -16.10 40.22
CA LEU A 849 2.63 -14.74 40.20
C LEU A 849 3.46 -13.86 41.14
N LEU A 850 4.22 -12.92 40.60
CA LEU A 850 5.16 -12.09 41.36
C LEU A 850 4.49 -10.90 42.07
N GLY A 851 3.48 -10.31 41.42
CA GLY A 851 2.86 -9.05 41.82
C GLY A 851 3.68 -7.83 41.42
N GLY A 852 3.10 -6.92 40.63
CA GLY A 852 3.74 -5.67 40.19
C GLY A 852 4.01 -4.67 41.32
N SER A 853 4.86 -3.67 41.05
CA SER A 853 5.40 -2.72 42.03
C SER A 853 4.77 -1.31 41.93
N THR A 854 4.25 -0.80 43.07
CA THR A 854 4.55 0.51 43.70
C THR A 854 3.47 0.89 44.73
N LYS A 855 3.88 1.10 45.98
CA LYS A 855 3.17 1.99 46.92
C LYS A 855 3.84 3.35 46.75
N VAL A 856 3.26 4.24 45.93
CA VAL A 856 3.79 5.61 45.79
C VAL A 856 3.30 6.43 46.98
N SER A 857 4.21 7.17 47.60
CA SER A 857 3.96 8.10 48.70
C SER A 857 2.89 9.12 48.31
N GLY A 858 1.70 9.03 48.91
CA GLY A 858 0.62 9.99 48.74
C GLY A 858 -0.50 9.72 49.75
N THR A 859 -1.11 10.78 50.27
CA THR A 859 -2.02 10.84 51.43
C THR A 859 -3.38 10.15 51.27
N ALA A 860 -3.51 9.16 50.39
CA ALA A 860 -4.68 8.32 50.27
C ALA A 860 -4.26 6.84 50.37
N LEU A 861 -4.54 6.23 51.52
CA LEU A 861 -4.51 4.79 51.73
C LEU A 861 -5.62 4.15 50.86
N ALA A 862 -5.37 3.96 49.57
CA ALA A 862 -6.28 3.20 48.72
C ALA A 862 -6.34 1.74 49.21
N ALA A 863 -7.56 1.22 49.32
CA ALA A 863 -7.87 -0.14 49.69
C ALA A 863 -7.03 -1.14 48.88
N ASN A 864 -6.50 -2.15 49.56
CA ASN A 864 -5.85 -3.37 49.05
C ASN A 864 -6.01 -3.57 47.53
N GLY A 865 -5.01 -3.22 46.74
CA GLY A 865 -5.08 -3.42 45.30
C GLY A 865 -3.72 -3.34 44.64
N ASN A 866 -3.08 -4.48 44.44
CA ASN A 866 -2.22 -4.61 43.27
C ASN A 866 -3.10 -4.38 42.05
N GLY A 867 -2.64 -3.67 41.02
CA GLY A 867 -3.41 -3.36 39.81
C GLY A 867 -3.86 -4.58 38.98
N SER A 868 -3.76 -5.80 39.50
CA SER A 868 -4.42 -6.98 38.95
C SER A 868 -5.93 -6.79 39.04
N THR A 869 -6.65 -6.99 37.93
CA THR A 869 -8.11 -6.74 37.81
C THR A 869 -8.90 -8.03 37.56
N VAL A 870 -8.26 -9.18 37.77
CA VAL A 870 -8.88 -10.48 37.57
C VAL A 870 -10.04 -10.68 38.54
N LEU A 871 -11.26 -10.86 38.00
CA LEU A 871 -12.44 -11.22 38.78
C LEU A 871 -12.65 -12.75 38.81
N GLY A 872 -12.24 -13.49 37.77
CA GLY A 872 -12.30 -14.96 37.66
C GLY A 872 -11.37 -15.73 38.62
N GLY A 873 -11.68 -17.01 38.86
CA GLY A 873 -10.93 -17.90 39.77
C GLY A 873 -9.88 -18.79 39.10
N TRP A 874 -9.34 -19.75 39.86
CA TRP A 874 -8.32 -20.72 39.41
C TRP A 874 -8.82 -22.15 39.53
N ARG A 875 -8.55 -23.01 38.55
CA ARG A 875 -8.74 -24.47 38.66
C ARG A 875 -7.42 -25.17 38.46
N ILE A 876 -6.88 -25.77 39.52
CA ILE A 876 -5.53 -26.36 39.55
C ILE A 876 -5.65 -27.88 39.47
N GLN A 877 -5.51 -28.43 38.27
CA GLN A 877 -5.60 -29.87 38.02
C GLN A 877 -4.28 -30.58 38.31
N GLU A 878 -3.15 -29.95 38.02
CA GLU A 878 -1.80 -30.50 38.25
C GLU A 878 -0.77 -29.41 38.54
N GLY A 879 0.31 -29.79 39.23
CA GLY A 879 1.44 -28.91 39.55
C GLY A 879 1.11 -27.88 40.62
N THR A 880 1.75 -26.71 40.57
CA THR A 880 1.57 -25.65 41.60
C THR A 880 1.21 -24.31 40.98
N VAL A 881 0.29 -23.57 41.61
CA VAL A 881 0.15 -22.11 41.41
C VAL A 881 0.72 -21.39 42.62
N TRP A 882 1.73 -20.56 42.40
CA TRP A 882 2.47 -19.84 43.44
C TRP A 882 2.14 -18.34 43.41
N PHE A 883 1.46 -17.87 44.46
CA PHE A 883 1.12 -16.48 44.74
C PHE A 883 2.20 -15.80 45.62
N SER A 884 2.82 -14.73 45.12
CA SER A 884 3.92 -13.95 45.76
C SER A 884 3.55 -12.44 45.91
N PRO A 885 4.32 -11.57 46.60
CA PRO A 885 3.95 -10.91 47.86
C PRO A 885 3.63 -9.41 47.75
N SER A 886 3.39 -8.88 46.55
CA SER A 886 2.67 -7.59 46.42
C SER A 886 1.26 -7.78 45.86
N SER A 887 0.83 -9.00 45.53
CA SER A 887 -0.39 -9.25 44.75
C SER A 887 -1.60 -9.66 45.60
N ASN A 888 -2.24 -8.69 46.27
CA ASN A 888 -3.58 -8.94 46.80
C ASN A 888 -4.69 -8.86 45.72
N ASN A 889 -4.45 -9.37 44.50
CA ASN A 889 -5.47 -9.49 43.44
C ASN A 889 -5.14 -10.55 42.35
N GLY A 890 -4.11 -11.40 42.54
CA GLY A 890 -3.76 -12.46 41.57
C GLY A 890 -4.60 -13.75 41.69
N GLY A 891 -5.17 -14.00 42.88
CA GLY A 891 -6.12 -15.09 43.11
C GLY A 891 -7.51 -14.83 42.50
N GLY A 892 -7.77 -13.59 42.11
CA GLY A 892 -9.08 -13.11 41.67
C GLY A 892 -10.14 -13.09 42.79
N ASN A 893 -11.38 -12.76 42.45
CA ASN A 893 -12.53 -12.85 43.36
C ASN A 893 -13.29 -14.19 43.20
N GLY A 894 -13.01 -14.95 42.14
CA GLY A 894 -13.56 -16.28 41.91
C GLY A 894 -12.87 -17.36 42.77
N PRO A 895 -13.37 -18.60 42.75
CA PRO A 895 -12.85 -19.67 43.60
C PRO A 895 -11.46 -20.14 43.16
N ILE A 896 -10.64 -20.55 44.13
CA ILE A 896 -9.43 -21.34 43.91
C ILE A 896 -9.83 -22.81 44.12
N THR A 897 -9.85 -23.59 43.04
CA THR A 897 -10.23 -24.99 43.03
C THR A 897 -8.99 -25.88 42.95
N LEU A 898 -8.75 -26.69 43.98
CA LEU A 898 -7.77 -27.76 43.98
C LEU A 898 -8.41 -29.02 43.36
N ALA A 899 -8.07 -29.30 42.10
CA ALA A 899 -8.58 -30.41 41.31
C ALA A 899 -7.52 -31.51 41.08
N GLY A 900 -6.44 -31.49 41.86
CA GLY A 900 -5.32 -32.44 41.80
C GLY A 900 -3.94 -31.79 41.92
N GLY A 901 -3.84 -30.47 41.83
CA GLY A 901 -2.61 -29.71 42.11
C GLY A 901 -2.64 -28.93 43.42
N SER A 902 -1.65 -28.07 43.58
CA SER A 902 -1.34 -27.35 44.83
C SER A 902 -1.37 -25.83 44.64
N ALA A 903 -1.72 -25.10 45.69
CA ALA A 903 -1.54 -23.65 45.73
C ALA A 903 -0.53 -23.26 46.80
N LYS A 904 0.42 -22.41 46.42
CA LYS A 904 1.48 -21.91 47.29
C LYS A 904 1.34 -20.41 47.49
N PHE A 905 1.43 -19.96 48.73
CA PHE A 905 1.33 -18.56 49.13
C PHE A 905 2.57 -18.20 49.92
N THR A 906 3.28 -17.15 49.51
CA THR A 906 4.52 -16.72 50.17
C THR A 906 4.46 -15.24 50.54
N LYS A 907 4.95 -14.90 51.74
CA LYS A 907 5.16 -13.52 52.19
C LYS A 907 6.67 -13.21 52.13
N LEU A 908 7.10 -12.12 51.47
CA LEU A 908 8.51 -11.70 51.47
C LEU A 908 8.87 -10.92 52.74
N GLN A 909 10.15 -10.98 53.12
CA GLN A 909 10.80 -10.11 54.11
C GLN A 909 10.47 -8.64 53.80
N ASN A 910 9.88 -7.92 54.77
CA ASN A 910 9.54 -6.49 54.68
C ASN A 910 8.31 -6.11 53.83
N SER A 911 7.29 -6.98 53.66
CA SER A 911 5.97 -6.51 53.20
C SER A 911 5.29 -5.71 54.32
N ASN A 912 5.50 -4.40 54.34
CA ASN A 912 5.22 -3.47 55.45
C ASN A 912 3.91 -2.67 55.31
N GLY A 913 2.87 -3.29 54.74
CA GLY A 913 1.52 -2.89 55.13
C GLY A 913 1.20 -3.47 56.50
N THR A 914 0.58 -2.68 57.36
CA THR A 914 -0.03 -3.13 58.62
C THR A 914 -1.18 -4.09 58.28
N TYR A 915 -0.86 -5.30 57.83
CA TYR A 915 -1.83 -6.29 57.40
C TYR A 915 -2.13 -7.21 58.57
N THR A 916 -3.29 -7.01 59.19
CA THR A 916 -3.95 -8.00 60.02
C THR A 916 -4.38 -9.18 59.11
N GLY A 917 -3.44 -10.06 58.72
CA GLY A 917 -3.67 -11.24 57.87
C GLY A 917 -3.60 -10.99 56.35
N PHE A 918 -3.06 -11.97 55.63
CA PHE A 918 -3.09 -12.13 54.17
C PHE A 918 -4.44 -12.77 53.79
N GLU A 919 -5.50 -11.98 53.55
CA GLU A 919 -6.80 -12.50 53.07
C GLU A 919 -6.84 -12.54 51.53
N VAL A 920 -7.00 -13.74 50.97
CA VAL A 920 -7.37 -13.96 49.56
C VAL A 920 -8.89 -13.84 49.45
N PRO A 921 -9.44 -12.93 48.61
CA PRO A 921 -10.88 -12.71 48.47
C PRO A 921 -11.60 -13.82 47.69
N SER A 922 -11.09 -15.05 47.74
CA SER A 922 -11.59 -16.23 47.03
C SER A 922 -12.12 -17.27 48.01
N ASP A 923 -13.08 -18.05 47.52
CA ASP A 923 -13.39 -19.35 48.12
C ASP A 923 -12.31 -20.36 47.78
N LEU A 924 -12.08 -21.34 48.66
CA LEU A 924 -11.28 -22.52 48.36
C LEU A 924 -12.22 -23.72 48.16
N MET A 925 -12.11 -24.37 47.00
CA MET A 925 -12.84 -25.59 46.67
C MET A 925 -11.86 -26.75 46.51
N VAL A 926 -12.12 -27.87 47.18
CA VAL A 926 -11.27 -29.07 47.11
C VAL A 926 -12.03 -30.20 46.43
N GLU A 927 -11.78 -30.38 45.14
CA GLU A 927 -12.40 -31.43 44.31
C GLU A 927 -11.58 -32.72 44.31
N ASN A 928 -10.26 -32.60 44.42
CA ASN A 928 -9.35 -33.72 44.61
C ASN A 928 -8.36 -33.39 45.74
N ASP A 929 -7.64 -34.39 46.24
CA ASP A 929 -6.64 -34.19 47.29
C ASP A 929 -5.66 -33.09 46.86
N GLY A 930 -5.40 -32.15 47.76
CA GLY A 930 -4.68 -30.94 47.41
C GLY A 930 -3.93 -30.32 48.59
N LEU A 931 -2.92 -29.53 48.24
CA LEU A 931 -2.01 -28.88 49.17
C LEU A 931 -2.16 -27.36 49.10
N ILE A 932 -2.32 -26.74 50.27
CA ILE A 932 -2.08 -25.32 50.49
C ILE A 932 -0.75 -25.19 51.23
N GLN A 933 0.24 -24.61 50.56
CA GLN A 933 1.49 -24.24 51.20
C GLN A 933 1.47 -22.75 51.54
N TYR A 934 1.62 -22.40 52.82
CA TYR A 934 1.78 -21.02 53.27
C TYR A 934 3.17 -20.83 53.88
N ASP A 935 4.05 -20.09 53.20
CA ASP A 935 5.36 -19.72 53.72
C ASP A 935 5.28 -18.26 54.25
N PRO A 936 5.10 -18.06 55.56
CA PRO A 936 5.09 -16.74 56.18
C PRO A 936 6.47 -16.07 56.17
N ASP A 937 6.49 -14.78 56.51
CA ASP A 937 7.75 -14.08 56.79
C ASP A 937 8.19 -14.39 58.23
N ALA A 938 9.41 -14.92 58.37
CA ALA A 938 9.99 -15.31 59.65
C ALA A 938 10.27 -14.11 60.59
N SER A 939 10.22 -12.87 60.07
CA SER A 939 10.60 -11.65 60.80
C SER A 939 9.42 -10.79 61.30
N THR A 940 8.17 -11.11 60.95
CA THR A 940 7.00 -10.29 61.35
C THR A 940 6.49 -10.60 62.75
N LEU A 941 6.18 -9.55 63.55
CA LEU A 941 5.73 -9.60 64.95
C LEU A 941 4.36 -10.30 65.17
N LEU A 942 4.11 -10.71 66.42
CA LEU A 942 2.94 -11.39 67.00
C LEU A 942 1.60 -11.19 66.24
N GLY A 943 0.97 -12.30 65.82
CA GLY A 943 -0.40 -12.32 65.26
C GLY A 943 -0.55 -11.98 63.77
N GLN A 944 0.55 -11.69 63.05
CA GLN A 944 0.50 -11.10 61.69
C GLN A 944 0.78 -12.09 60.54
N ASN A 945 0.90 -13.39 60.81
CA ASN A 945 1.16 -14.45 59.82
C ASN A 945 -0.07 -15.36 59.64
N THR A 946 -1.13 -14.81 59.09
CA THR A 946 -2.37 -15.54 58.78
C THR A 946 -2.64 -15.51 57.29
N LEU A 947 -2.95 -16.64 56.65
CA LEU A 947 -3.55 -16.74 55.31
C LEU A 947 -5.05 -16.97 55.48
N GLY A 948 -5.90 -16.08 54.97
CA GLY A 948 -7.36 -16.17 55.07
C GLY A 948 -8.03 -16.42 53.72
N PHE A 949 -9.08 -17.24 53.70
CA PHE A 949 -10.01 -17.43 52.59
C PHE A 949 -11.44 -17.11 53.04
N ASN A 950 -12.35 -16.84 52.09
CA ASN A 950 -13.77 -16.62 52.40
C ASN A 950 -14.41 -17.92 52.88
N ASN A 951 -14.69 -18.86 51.98
CA ASN A 951 -15.33 -20.12 52.32
C ASN A 951 -14.45 -21.31 51.94
N LEU A 952 -14.54 -22.41 52.69
CA LEU A 952 -14.03 -23.72 52.29
C LEU A 952 -15.19 -24.60 51.82
N SER A 953 -15.06 -25.27 50.68
CA SER A 953 -15.94 -26.36 50.26
C SER A 953 -15.14 -27.63 50.00
N ILE A 954 -15.45 -28.71 50.71
CA ILE A 954 -14.73 -29.98 50.61
C ILE A 954 -15.67 -31.19 50.79
N GLY A 955 -15.45 -32.22 49.97
CA GLY A 955 -16.11 -33.52 50.07
C GLY A 955 -15.29 -34.52 50.88
N SER A 956 -15.28 -35.79 50.45
CA SER A 956 -14.41 -36.84 51.03
C SER A 956 -12.98 -36.76 50.46
N LYS A 957 -12.31 -35.62 50.65
CA LYS A 957 -10.95 -35.33 50.16
C LYS A 957 -10.01 -34.87 51.26
N ILE A 958 -8.72 -34.86 50.97
CA ILE A 958 -7.66 -34.38 51.86
C ILE A 958 -7.31 -32.93 51.51
N LEU A 959 -7.38 -32.05 52.51
CA LEU A 959 -6.73 -30.75 52.47
C LEU A 959 -5.47 -30.82 53.33
N GLU A 960 -4.32 -30.83 52.66
CA GLU A 960 -3.03 -30.67 53.32
C GLU A 960 -2.70 -29.19 53.43
N VAL A 961 -2.28 -28.77 54.62
CA VAL A 961 -1.74 -27.44 54.87
C VAL A 961 -0.29 -27.61 55.30
N ALA A 962 0.62 -26.97 54.58
CA ALA A 962 2.05 -27.04 54.89
C ALA A 962 2.67 -25.65 54.95
N THR A 963 3.87 -25.60 55.51
CA THR A 963 4.75 -24.44 55.48
C THR A 963 6.18 -24.93 55.31
N ALA A 964 6.99 -24.25 54.48
CA ALA A 964 8.42 -24.52 54.36
C ALA A 964 9.27 -23.69 55.32
N THR A 965 8.65 -22.79 56.10
CA THR A 965 9.34 -21.87 57.00
C THR A 965 8.72 -21.92 58.40
N SER A 966 9.52 -22.27 59.40
CA SER A 966 9.11 -22.15 60.81
C SER A 966 9.56 -20.80 61.38
N SER A 967 8.77 -20.22 62.29
CA SER A 967 9.20 -19.02 63.04
C SER A 967 10.29 -19.43 64.02
N THR A 968 11.47 -18.82 63.93
CA THR A 968 12.59 -19.04 64.86
C THR A 968 12.54 -18.13 66.10
N VAL A 969 11.59 -17.20 66.14
CA VAL A 969 11.47 -16.20 67.22
C VAL A 969 10.64 -16.75 68.39
N VAL A 970 11.25 -16.83 69.57
CA VAL A 970 10.63 -17.32 70.81
C VAL A 970 9.44 -16.44 71.20
N GLY A 971 8.27 -17.05 71.42
CA GLY A 971 7.06 -16.37 71.90
C GLY A 971 6.08 -15.93 70.82
N GLN A 972 6.38 -16.12 69.53
CA GLN A 972 5.42 -15.83 68.45
C GLN A 972 4.34 -16.91 68.32
N SER A 973 3.10 -16.51 68.01
CA SER A 973 2.03 -17.43 67.60
C SER A 973 2.39 -18.12 66.28
N LEU A 974 2.06 -19.40 66.14
CA LEU A 974 2.26 -20.13 64.89
C LEU A 974 1.55 -19.42 63.71
N PRO A 975 2.10 -19.50 62.49
CA PRO A 975 1.36 -19.09 61.31
C PRO A 975 0.04 -19.85 61.22
N ARG A 976 -0.98 -19.26 60.59
CA ARG A 976 -2.30 -19.86 60.54
C ARG A 976 -2.96 -19.74 59.17
N VAL A 977 -3.63 -20.79 58.70
CA VAL A 977 -4.59 -20.72 57.58
C VAL A 977 -6.01 -20.66 58.12
N ASN A 978 -6.81 -19.70 57.67
CA ASN A 978 -8.16 -19.40 58.18
C ASN A 978 -9.20 -19.46 57.07
N PHE A 979 -10.38 -20.01 57.40
CA PHE A 979 -11.58 -19.94 56.58
C PHE A 979 -12.71 -19.28 57.37
N LYS A 980 -13.44 -18.32 56.77
CA LYS A 980 -14.58 -17.62 57.43
C LYS A 980 -15.80 -18.54 57.56
N SER A 981 -16.01 -19.43 56.60
CA SER A 981 -16.98 -20.52 56.69
C SER A 981 -16.43 -21.83 56.11
N GLY A 982 -17.01 -22.96 56.47
CA GLY A 982 -16.69 -24.26 55.86
C GLY A 982 -17.95 -25.07 55.56
N THR A 983 -18.03 -25.68 54.38
CA THR A 983 -19.09 -26.60 53.98
C THR A 983 -18.51 -28.00 53.75
N LEU A 984 -18.90 -28.96 54.59
CA LEU A 984 -18.47 -30.36 54.53
C LEU A 984 -19.55 -31.21 53.90
N THR A 985 -19.34 -31.67 52.66
CA THR A 985 -20.32 -32.50 51.93
C THR A 985 -20.01 -34.01 52.04
N GLY A 986 -18.82 -34.37 52.53
CA GLY A 986 -18.36 -35.73 52.76
C GLY A 986 -17.42 -35.83 53.97
N SER A 987 -16.72 -36.96 54.14
CA SER A 987 -15.78 -37.15 55.25
C SER A 987 -14.41 -36.56 54.91
N ALA A 988 -14.25 -35.26 55.08
CA ALA A 988 -13.02 -34.54 54.76
C ALA A 988 -11.84 -34.96 55.66
N THR A 989 -10.61 -34.80 55.20
CA THR A 989 -9.40 -34.95 56.05
C THR A 989 -8.61 -33.64 56.06
N PHE A 990 -8.30 -33.13 57.24
CA PHE A 990 -7.47 -31.95 57.46
C PHE A 990 -6.13 -32.37 58.02
N ASN A 991 -5.06 -32.15 57.26
CA ASN A 991 -3.70 -32.49 57.66
C ASN A 991 -2.87 -31.21 57.78
N ASN A 992 -2.42 -30.87 58.99
CA ASN A 992 -1.50 -29.75 59.22
C ASN A 992 -0.42 -30.11 60.24
N PRO A 993 0.85 -29.72 59.99
CA PRO A 993 1.99 -30.02 60.86
C PRO A 993 2.06 -29.04 62.05
N VAL A 994 2.96 -29.28 63.00
CA VAL A 994 3.05 -28.50 64.26
C VAL A 994 3.44 -27.04 64.04
N GLU A 995 4.05 -26.74 62.89
CA GLU A 995 4.56 -25.43 62.53
C GLU A 995 3.47 -24.50 61.98
N ILE A 996 2.26 -24.97 61.71
CA ILE A 996 1.17 -24.16 61.16
C ILE A 996 -0.20 -24.59 61.69
N ASP A 997 -0.98 -23.60 62.13
CA ASP A 997 -2.34 -23.80 62.58
C ASP A 997 -3.33 -23.74 61.40
N LEU A 998 -4.44 -24.44 61.52
CA LEU A 998 -5.59 -24.35 60.60
C LEU A 998 -6.82 -23.92 61.40
N ALA A 999 -7.64 -23.00 60.90
CA ALA A 999 -8.89 -22.63 61.53
C ALA A 999 -10.06 -22.54 60.55
N LEU A 1000 -11.19 -23.14 60.93
CA LEU A 1000 -12.45 -23.04 60.21
C LEU A 1000 -13.50 -22.43 61.15
N GLN A 1001 -14.14 -21.36 60.69
CA GLN A 1001 -15.30 -20.76 61.37
C GLN A 1001 -16.60 -21.28 60.74
N ALA A 1002 -17.71 -21.23 61.49
CA ALA A 1002 -19.07 -21.49 60.99
C ALA A 1002 -19.19 -22.72 60.04
N VAL A 1003 -18.86 -23.91 60.53
CA VAL A 1003 -18.84 -25.14 59.72
C VAL A 1003 -20.25 -25.71 59.56
N SER A 1004 -20.63 -26.07 58.35
CA SER A 1004 -21.95 -26.61 57.98
C SER A 1004 -21.85 -27.82 57.05
N GLY A 1005 -22.96 -28.53 56.82
CA GLY A 1005 -23.05 -29.64 55.85
C GLY A 1005 -23.37 -31.01 56.48
N THR A 1006 -23.57 -32.03 55.66
CA THR A 1006 -23.92 -33.39 56.14
C THR A 1006 -22.70 -34.24 56.49
N GLY A 1007 -21.51 -33.83 56.04
CA GLY A 1007 -20.24 -34.52 56.23
C GLY A 1007 -19.62 -34.32 57.63
N GLY A 1008 -18.61 -35.13 57.92
CA GLY A 1008 -17.74 -35.02 59.09
C GLY A 1008 -16.30 -34.74 58.67
N PHE A 1009 -15.34 -34.81 59.59
CA PHE A 1009 -13.94 -34.67 59.20
C PHE A 1009 -12.98 -35.48 60.08
N THR A 1010 -11.83 -35.82 59.51
CA THR A 1010 -10.69 -36.41 60.20
C THR A 1010 -9.56 -35.40 60.31
N LYS A 1011 -9.08 -35.12 61.52
CA LYS A 1011 -7.88 -34.32 61.76
C LYS A 1011 -6.66 -35.24 61.88
N THR A 1012 -5.67 -35.01 61.03
CA THR A 1012 -4.35 -35.66 61.02
C THR A 1012 -3.23 -34.62 61.12
N GLY A 1013 -1.99 -35.07 61.26
CA GLY A 1013 -0.84 -34.19 61.48
C GLY A 1013 -0.77 -33.62 62.90
N LEU A 1014 0.42 -33.19 63.31
CA LEU A 1014 0.71 -32.83 64.71
C LEU A 1014 0.22 -31.43 65.11
N GLY A 1015 -0.18 -30.59 64.16
CA GLY A 1015 -0.62 -29.21 64.42
C GLY A 1015 -2.00 -29.08 65.03
N THR A 1016 -2.40 -27.84 65.30
CA THR A 1016 -3.71 -27.52 65.86
C THR A 1016 -4.72 -27.16 64.76
N LEU A 1017 -5.92 -27.74 64.83
CA LEU A 1017 -7.10 -27.31 64.08
C LEU A 1017 -8.05 -26.59 65.03
N TYR A 1018 -8.44 -25.36 64.72
CA TYR A 1018 -9.39 -24.56 65.50
C TYR A 1018 -10.74 -24.55 64.80
N LEU A 1019 -11.79 -24.90 65.55
CA LEU A 1019 -13.18 -24.66 65.19
C LEU A 1019 -13.77 -23.63 66.14
N SER A 1020 -14.41 -22.59 65.58
CA SER A 1020 -14.97 -21.51 66.39
C SER A 1020 -16.29 -20.96 65.84
N GLU A 1021 -17.20 -20.64 66.75
CA GLU A 1021 -18.49 -20.00 66.49
C GLU A 1021 -18.54 -18.49 66.82
N GLN A 1022 -17.50 -17.93 67.46
CA GLN A 1022 -17.52 -16.54 67.91
C GLN A 1022 -16.80 -15.62 66.91
N PRO A 1023 -17.44 -14.53 66.45
CA PRO A 1023 -16.73 -13.48 65.74
C PRO A 1023 -15.74 -12.81 66.69
N ASN A 1024 -14.47 -12.71 66.29
CA ASN A 1024 -13.47 -12.10 67.12
C ASN A 1024 -13.72 -10.58 67.18
N GLN A 1025 -13.66 -9.95 68.35
CA GLN A 1025 -13.85 -8.49 68.50
C GLN A 1025 -12.63 -7.73 67.97
N ALA A 1026 -12.85 -6.55 67.40
CA ALA A 1026 -11.77 -5.72 66.87
C ALA A 1026 -10.98 -5.09 68.03
N ALA A 1027 -9.67 -4.93 67.85
CA ALA A 1027 -8.77 -4.27 68.80
C ALA A 1027 -7.94 -3.21 68.06
N ALA A 1028 -7.61 -2.11 68.74
CA ALA A 1028 -6.79 -1.04 68.20
C ALA A 1028 -6.01 -0.34 69.32
N PHE A 1029 -4.97 0.41 68.95
CA PHE A 1029 -4.22 1.27 69.86
C PHE A 1029 -4.00 2.66 69.25
N ALA A 1030 -3.90 3.68 70.10
CA ALA A 1030 -3.63 5.06 69.70
C ALA A 1030 -2.14 5.38 69.73
N THR A 1031 -1.71 6.36 68.95
CA THR A 1031 -0.39 7.02 69.03
C THR A 1031 -0.59 8.48 69.42
N LEU A 1032 0.39 9.08 70.12
CA LEU A 1032 0.36 10.50 70.48
C LEU A 1032 1.48 11.27 69.73
N THR A 1033 1.21 12.52 69.36
CA THR A 1033 2.25 13.43 68.84
C THR A 1033 3.31 13.70 69.91
N THR A 1034 4.59 13.71 69.53
CA THR A 1034 5.72 13.87 70.46
C THR A 1034 5.85 15.26 71.10
N SER A 1035 5.22 16.30 70.53
CA SER A 1035 5.36 17.69 71.00
C SER A 1035 4.15 18.26 71.76
N THR A 1036 2.93 17.83 71.42
CA THR A 1036 1.68 18.38 72.02
C THR A 1036 0.85 17.35 72.77
N MET A 1037 1.27 16.08 72.75
CA MET A 1037 0.57 14.96 73.37
C MET A 1037 -0.93 14.93 73.01
N THR A 1038 -1.23 14.89 71.71
CA THR A 1038 -2.58 14.70 71.14
C THR A 1038 -2.61 13.42 70.30
N VAL A 1039 -3.77 12.79 70.09
CA VAL A 1039 -3.88 11.52 69.35
C VAL A 1039 -3.61 11.73 67.86
N GLU A 1040 -2.51 11.14 67.37
CA GLU A 1040 -2.05 11.28 65.99
C GLU A 1040 -2.70 10.24 65.07
N SER A 1041 -2.70 8.97 65.47
CA SER A 1041 -3.31 7.87 64.73
C SER A 1041 -3.93 6.83 65.65
N ILE A 1042 -4.88 6.07 65.11
CA ILE A 1042 -5.41 4.87 65.76
C ILE A 1042 -5.22 3.69 64.82
N ASN A 1043 -4.41 2.74 65.27
CA ASN A 1043 -3.96 1.61 64.47
C ASN A 1043 -4.75 0.37 64.89
N VAL A 1044 -5.48 -0.22 63.94
CA VAL A 1044 -6.23 -1.46 64.16
C VAL A 1044 -5.25 -2.62 64.31
N GLU A 1045 -5.24 -3.23 65.50
CA GLU A 1045 -4.42 -4.40 65.85
C GLU A 1045 -5.10 -5.69 65.43
N TYR A 1046 -6.43 -5.75 65.58
CA TYR A 1046 -7.25 -6.87 65.16
C TYR A 1046 -8.52 -6.33 64.51
N ALA A 1047 -8.78 -6.65 63.24
CA ALA A 1047 -9.91 -6.10 62.49
C ALA A 1047 -11.29 -6.58 62.99
N GLY A 1048 -11.31 -7.64 63.80
CA GLY A 1048 -12.54 -8.27 64.22
C GLY A 1048 -13.25 -9.02 63.08
N SER A 1049 -14.31 -9.75 63.36
CA SER A 1049 -15.25 -10.32 62.37
C SER A 1049 -16.70 -10.09 62.81
N GLY A 1050 -17.69 -10.31 61.94
CA GLY A 1050 -19.12 -10.22 62.28
C GLY A 1050 -19.74 -8.81 62.31
N TYR A 1051 -19.02 -7.76 61.91
CA TYR A 1051 -19.52 -6.39 61.91
C TYR A 1051 -20.44 -6.11 60.72
N THR A 1052 -21.74 -6.23 60.94
CA THR A 1052 -22.76 -5.86 59.94
C THR A 1052 -23.07 -4.36 59.95
N ALA A 1053 -22.56 -3.61 60.93
CA ALA A 1053 -22.69 -2.16 61.05
C ALA A 1053 -21.39 -1.55 61.62
N ILE A 1054 -21.17 -0.26 61.37
CA ILE A 1054 -19.99 0.47 61.88
C ILE A 1054 -20.00 0.43 63.42
N PRO A 1055 -18.97 -0.11 64.08
CA PRO A 1055 -18.92 -0.13 65.54
C PRO A 1055 -18.55 1.23 66.11
N ALA A 1056 -19.06 1.53 67.31
CA ALA A 1056 -18.63 2.69 68.06
C ALA A 1056 -17.16 2.52 68.50
N VAL A 1057 -16.34 3.57 68.32
CA VAL A 1057 -14.96 3.65 68.79
C VAL A 1057 -14.86 4.70 69.88
N THR A 1058 -14.46 4.32 71.09
CA THR A 1058 -14.27 5.24 72.21
C THR A 1058 -12.84 5.19 72.73
N LEU A 1059 -12.25 6.37 72.94
CA LEU A 1059 -10.94 6.50 73.59
C LEU A 1059 -11.18 6.80 75.07
N VAL A 1060 -10.56 6.03 75.97
CA VAL A 1060 -10.79 6.10 77.42
C VAL A 1060 -9.45 6.20 78.14
N GLY A 1061 -9.36 7.08 79.14
CA GLY A 1061 -8.12 7.30 79.91
C GLY A 1061 -7.10 8.19 79.19
N GLY A 1062 -5.83 8.12 79.60
CA GLY A 1062 -4.73 8.90 79.03
C GLY A 1062 -4.51 10.29 79.66
N GLY A 1063 -5.24 10.63 80.72
CA GLY A 1063 -5.11 11.91 81.44
C GLY A 1063 -5.65 13.14 80.70
N ALA A 1064 -6.32 12.95 79.55
CA ALA A 1064 -6.76 14.05 78.70
C ALA A 1064 -7.82 14.96 79.35
N THR A 1065 -7.69 16.26 79.08
CA THR A 1065 -8.70 17.27 79.41
C THR A 1065 -9.85 17.30 78.41
N THR A 1066 -9.61 16.81 77.19
CA THR A 1066 -10.65 16.59 76.17
C THR A 1066 -10.28 15.33 75.40
N GLN A 1067 -11.18 14.34 75.40
CA GLN A 1067 -10.94 13.08 74.69
C GLN A 1067 -10.95 13.27 73.18
N ALA A 1068 -10.08 12.53 72.50
CA ALA A 1068 -10.11 12.32 71.08
C ALA A 1068 -11.39 11.57 70.68
N THR A 1069 -11.91 11.86 69.49
CA THR A 1069 -13.03 11.13 68.89
C THR A 1069 -12.55 10.42 67.64
N ALA A 1070 -13.14 9.26 67.33
CA ALA A 1070 -12.74 8.45 66.19
C ALA A 1070 -13.92 7.68 65.60
N GLN A 1071 -13.79 7.29 64.34
CA GLN A 1071 -14.79 6.50 63.62
C GLN A 1071 -14.15 5.31 62.91
N ALA A 1072 -14.73 4.13 63.10
CA ALA A 1072 -14.35 2.93 62.38
C ALA A 1072 -14.93 2.91 60.95
N THR A 1073 -14.20 2.31 60.02
CA THR A 1073 -14.73 1.91 58.70
C THR A 1073 -14.96 0.40 58.71
N ILE A 1074 -16.09 -0.08 58.20
CA ILE A 1074 -16.33 -1.51 58.00
C ILE A 1074 -16.26 -1.91 56.53
N ASN A 1075 -15.68 -3.07 56.25
CA ASN A 1075 -15.77 -3.73 54.95
C ASN A 1075 -15.87 -5.24 55.15
N ASN A 1076 -16.75 -5.91 54.41
CA ASN A 1076 -16.95 -7.37 54.46
C ASN A 1076 -17.08 -7.96 55.88
N GLY A 1077 -17.79 -7.28 56.78
CA GLY A 1077 -18.00 -7.79 58.14
C GLY A 1077 -16.87 -7.50 59.13
N ARG A 1078 -15.90 -6.62 58.83
CA ARG A 1078 -14.73 -6.31 59.69
C ARG A 1078 -14.43 -4.81 59.77
N VAL A 1079 -13.76 -4.35 60.83
CA VAL A 1079 -13.22 -2.99 60.97
C VAL A 1079 -11.91 -2.86 60.20
N THR A 1080 -11.87 -2.05 59.15
CA THR A 1080 -10.71 -1.92 58.26
C THR A 1080 -9.80 -0.74 58.57
N SER A 1081 -10.34 0.31 59.19
CA SER A 1081 -9.56 1.48 59.62
C SER A 1081 -10.31 2.21 60.71
N ILE A 1082 -9.60 3.02 61.49
CA ILE A 1082 -10.18 3.94 62.46
C ILE A 1082 -9.61 5.33 62.19
N ALA A 1083 -10.45 6.24 61.75
CA ALA A 1083 -10.07 7.62 61.51
C ALA A 1083 -10.21 8.41 62.82
N VAL A 1084 -9.16 9.14 63.20
CA VAL A 1084 -9.23 10.15 64.26
C VAL A 1084 -10.02 11.34 63.70
N LEU A 1085 -11.17 11.65 64.30
CA LEU A 1085 -12.02 12.78 63.92
C LEU A 1085 -11.59 14.06 64.64
N THR A 1086 -11.29 13.95 65.93
CA THR A 1086 -10.66 15.02 66.72
C THR A 1086 -9.54 14.42 67.54
N PRO A 1087 -8.32 14.99 67.55
CA PRO A 1087 -7.15 14.40 68.21
C PRO A 1087 -7.17 14.54 69.75
N GLY A 1088 -8.11 15.31 70.32
CA GLY A 1088 -8.18 15.59 71.75
C GLY A 1088 -7.02 16.45 72.26
N VAL A 1089 -7.03 16.82 73.55
CA VAL A 1089 -5.96 17.64 74.16
C VAL A 1089 -5.68 17.28 75.61
N GLY A 1090 -4.41 17.44 76.00
CA GLY A 1090 -3.93 17.27 77.37
C GLY A 1090 -3.62 15.83 77.75
N TYR A 1091 -3.33 14.94 76.79
CA TYR A 1091 -2.93 13.58 77.14
C TYR A 1091 -1.58 13.61 77.87
N THR A 1092 -1.51 12.87 78.97
CA THR A 1092 -0.27 12.62 79.70
C THR A 1092 0.21 11.18 79.49
N SER A 1093 -0.60 10.35 78.85
CA SER A 1093 -0.29 8.98 78.42
C SER A 1093 -1.23 8.52 77.29
N LEU A 1094 -0.90 7.41 76.62
CA LEU A 1094 -1.72 6.87 75.54
C LEU A 1094 -3.14 6.52 76.04
N PRO A 1095 -4.21 6.97 75.36
CA PRO A 1095 -5.57 6.51 75.66
C PRO A 1095 -5.79 5.06 75.24
N ARG A 1096 -6.65 4.36 75.98
CA ARG A 1096 -7.17 3.05 75.58
C ARG A 1096 -8.21 3.22 74.48
N VAL A 1097 -8.04 2.53 73.36
CA VAL A 1097 -9.04 2.47 72.29
C VAL A 1097 -9.98 1.29 72.51
N VAL A 1098 -11.28 1.55 72.56
CA VAL A 1098 -12.34 0.56 72.76
C VAL A 1098 -13.21 0.53 71.52
N ILE A 1099 -13.39 -0.66 70.95
CA ILE A 1099 -14.26 -0.87 69.79
C ILE A 1099 -15.44 -1.72 70.25
N ALA A 1100 -16.66 -1.27 69.96
CA ALA A 1100 -17.88 -2.02 70.30
C ALA A 1100 -17.84 -3.42 69.68
N ALA A 1101 -18.42 -4.42 70.36
CA ALA A 1101 -18.50 -5.78 69.86
C ALA A 1101 -19.37 -5.85 68.57
N PRO A 1102 -19.11 -6.81 67.66
CA PRO A 1102 -19.99 -7.05 66.52
C PRO A 1102 -21.38 -7.48 67.03
N PRO A 1103 -22.48 -7.14 66.32
CA PRO A 1103 -23.80 -7.69 66.65
C PRO A 1103 -23.72 -9.22 66.69
N THR A 1104 -24.03 -9.81 67.85
CA THR A 1104 -23.94 -11.26 68.06
C THR A 1104 -24.97 -11.98 67.19
N VAL A 1105 -24.54 -12.40 66.00
CA VAL A 1105 -25.14 -13.53 65.30
C VAL A 1105 -24.03 -14.59 65.22
N ALA A 1106 -23.86 -15.37 66.29
CA ALA A 1106 -23.03 -16.56 66.24
C ALA A 1106 -23.71 -17.55 65.28
N THR A 1107 -23.20 -17.71 64.06
CA THR A 1107 -23.60 -18.81 63.19
C THR A 1107 -23.04 -20.10 63.79
N ALA A 1108 -23.91 -20.87 64.46
CA ALA A 1108 -23.54 -22.14 65.08
C ALA A 1108 -23.00 -23.13 64.03
N SER A 1109 -22.02 -23.95 64.42
CA SER A 1109 -21.57 -25.05 63.57
C SER A 1109 -22.66 -26.11 63.51
N SER A 1110 -23.11 -26.46 62.30
CA SER A 1110 -24.33 -27.24 62.06
C SER A 1110 -24.08 -28.55 61.31
N TYR A 1111 -22.83 -29.02 61.24
CA TYR A 1111 -22.51 -30.26 60.54
C TYR A 1111 -22.90 -31.51 61.35
N THR A 1112 -23.29 -32.59 60.66
CA THR A 1112 -23.85 -33.79 61.30
C THR A 1112 -22.94 -35.02 61.25
N GLY A 1113 -21.94 -35.06 60.36
CA GLY A 1113 -21.05 -36.21 60.24
C GLY A 1113 -20.02 -36.29 61.37
N ALA A 1114 -19.48 -37.49 61.62
CA ALA A 1114 -18.57 -37.74 62.72
C ALA A 1114 -17.22 -36.99 62.57
N THR A 1115 -16.72 -36.44 63.66
CA THR A 1115 -15.36 -35.89 63.76
C THR A 1115 -14.42 -36.93 64.36
N THR A 1116 -13.27 -37.16 63.73
CA THR A 1116 -12.20 -38.00 64.27
C THR A 1116 -10.90 -37.22 64.38
N VAL A 1117 -10.29 -37.15 65.56
CA VAL A 1117 -8.95 -36.60 65.77
C VAL A 1117 -7.97 -37.77 65.85
N GLN A 1118 -7.26 -38.04 64.75
CA GLN A 1118 -6.27 -39.12 64.71
C GLN A 1118 -4.93 -38.69 65.29
N GLN A 1119 -4.48 -37.45 65.02
CA GLN A 1119 -3.20 -36.91 65.50
C GLN A 1119 -3.30 -35.40 65.72
N GLY A 1120 -2.39 -34.88 66.56
CA GLY A 1120 -2.32 -33.45 66.89
C GLY A 1120 -3.47 -33.01 67.78
N LYS A 1121 -3.93 -31.77 67.59
CA LYS A 1121 -4.86 -31.11 68.50
C LYS A 1121 -6.07 -30.54 67.77
N LEU A 1122 -7.27 -30.80 68.28
CA LEU A 1122 -8.51 -30.12 67.90
C LEU A 1122 -8.90 -29.15 69.01
N ASN A 1123 -9.06 -27.88 68.68
CA ASN A 1123 -9.56 -26.84 69.58
C ASN A 1123 -11.00 -26.49 69.17
N LEU A 1124 -11.95 -26.63 70.09
CA LEU A 1124 -13.37 -26.35 69.88
C LEU A 1124 -13.82 -25.18 70.77
N SER A 1125 -14.53 -24.23 70.17
CA SER A 1125 -15.25 -23.17 70.89
C SER A 1125 -16.67 -22.99 70.33
N GLY A 1126 -17.71 -23.09 71.18
CA GLY A 1126 -19.12 -23.04 70.76
C GLY A 1126 -19.89 -24.37 70.86
N ARG A 1127 -21.05 -24.48 70.20
CA ARG A 1127 -22.02 -25.59 70.26
C ARG A 1127 -21.95 -26.50 69.03
N TYR A 1128 -21.44 -27.71 69.23
CA TYR A 1128 -21.28 -28.71 68.16
C TYR A 1128 -22.32 -29.84 68.27
N ALA A 1129 -22.89 -30.28 67.15
CA ALA A 1129 -23.92 -31.32 67.11
C ALA A 1129 -23.40 -32.73 66.73
N SER A 1130 -22.12 -32.86 66.35
CA SER A 1130 -21.49 -34.11 65.89
C SER A 1130 -20.76 -34.87 67.00
N SER A 1131 -20.67 -36.21 66.90
CA SER A 1131 -19.78 -37.02 67.75
C SER A 1131 -18.30 -36.74 67.46
N VAL A 1132 -17.45 -36.64 68.50
CA VAL A 1132 -16.02 -36.36 68.38
C VAL A 1132 -15.21 -37.52 68.97
N THR A 1133 -14.59 -38.33 68.11
CA THR A 1133 -13.68 -39.39 68.54
C THR A 1133 -12.23 -38.88 68.57
N VAL A 1134 -11.55 -38.98 69.71
CA VAL A 1134 -10.13 -38.63 69.87
C VAL A 1134 -9.31 -39.90 70.07
N LYS A 1135 -8.35 -40.16 69.17
CA LYS A 1135 -7.48 -41.34 69.23
C LYS A 1135 -6.36 -41.15 70.26
N SER A 1136 -5.77 -42.26 70.72
CA SER A 1136 -4.63 -42.24 71.68
C SER A 1136 -3.49 -41.36 71.15
N GLY A 1137 -3.00 -40.44 71.99
CA GLY A 1137 -1.93 -39.48 71.65
C GLY A 1137 -2.39 -38.20 70.96
N ALA A 1138 -3.67 -38.06 70.62
CA ALA A 1138 -4.26 -36.81 70.16
C ALA A 1138 -4.88 -36.00 71.32
N ALA A 1139 -5.15 -34.72 71.09
CA ALA A 1139 -5.69 -33.81 72.09
C ALA A 1139 -6.97 -33.13 71.62
N LEU A 1140 -7.93 -33.00 72.55
CA LEU A 1140 -9.09 -32.14 72.42
C LEU A 1140 -8.99 -31.01 73.44
N GLN A 1141 -9.02 -29.77 72.98
CA GLN A 1141 -9.10 -28.58 73.81
C GLN A 1141 -10.49 -27.97 73.68
N LEU A 1142 -11.14 -27.72 74.81
CA LEU A 1142 -12.42 -27.03 74.89
C LEU A 1142 -12.18 -25.60 75.43
N ASP A 1143 -12.33 -24.61 74.57
CA ASP A 1143 -12.21 -23.19 74.94
C ASP A 1143 -13.61 -22.60 75.15
N TRP A 1144 -14.11 -22.67 76.38
CA TRP A 1144 -15.37 -22.02 76.77
C TRP A 1144 -15.09 -20.55 77.08
N LEU A 1145 -15.14 -19.70 76.04
CA LEU A 1145 -14.61 -18.32 76.01
C LEU A 1145 -13.12 -18.26 76.37
N ALA A 1146 -12.25 -18.10 75.37
CA ALA A 1146 -10.81 -17.93 75.61
C ALA A 1146 -10.55 -16.83 76.65
N ALA A 1147 -9.80 -17.15 77.70
CA ALA A 1147 -9.27 -16.17 78.64
C ALA A 1147 -8.40 -15.20 77.83
N ALA A 1148 -8.94 -14.03 77.49
CA ALA A 1148 -8.15 -13.01 76.85
C ALA A 1148 -7.10 -12.57 77.90
N GLU A 1149 -5.82 -12.70 77.58
CA GLU A 1149 -4.76 -12.21 78.47
C GLU A 1149 -4.79 -10.67 78.47
N ALA A 1150 -4.74 -10.06 79.66
CA ALA A 1150 -4.48 -8.64 79.78
C ALA A 1150 -3.02 -8.38 79.37
N ARG A 1151 -2.78 -7.32 78.59
CA ARG A 1151 -1.46 -6.97 78.08
C ARG A 1151 -1.08 -5.58 78.56
N CYS A 1152 0.21 -5.40 78.85
CA CYS A 1152 0.79 -4.11 79.17
C CYS A 1152 2.14 -3.92 78.49
N SER A 1153 2.49 -2.68 78.20
CA SER A 1153 3.78 -2.27 77.63
C SER A 1153 4.46 -1.24 78.52
N ILE A 1154 5.78 -1.13 78.37
CA ILE A 1154 6.59 -0.06 78.96
C ILE A 1154 6.76 1.02 77.90
N ASP A 1155 6.59 2.28 78.30
CA ASP A 1155 6.69 3.44 77.40
C ASP A 1155 8.14 3.90 77.25
N GLN A 1156 8.90 4.08 78.35
CA GLN A 1156 10.32 4.41 78.27
C GLN A 1156 11.17 3.88 79.43
N VAL A 1157 12.41 3.49 79.09
CA VAL A 1157 13.49 3.26 80.05
C VAL A 1157 14.42 4.48 80.00
N SER A 1158 14.50 5.28 81.07
CA SER A 1158 15.33 6.51 81.07
C SER A 1158 16.39 6.51 82.19
N SER A 1159 17.55 7.12 81.94
CA SER A 1159 18.57 7.45 82.95
C SER A 1159 18.11 8.62 83.82
N LYS A 1160 18.30 8.50 85.14
CA LYS A 1160 17.91 9.51 86.14
C LYS A 1160 18.84 10.73 86.08
N THR A 1161 18.63 11.67 85.15
CA THR A 1161 18.98 13.13 85.16
C THR A 1161 18.85 13.70 83.75
N THR A 1162 18.64 15.02 83.64
CA THR A 1162 18.31 15.79 82.42
C THR A 1162 19.39 15.84 81.33
N ASP A 1163 20.41 14.97 81.36
CA ASP A 1163 21.47 14.92 80.35
C ASP A 1163 21.47 13.55 79.63
N TYR A 1164 21.22 13.62 78.31
CA TYR A 1164 21.18 12.49 77.40
C TYR A 1164 22.62 12.05 77.04
N ASN A 1165 23.34 11.43 77.97
CA ASN A 1165 24.58 10.73 77.63
C ASN A 1165 24.84 9.49 78.51
N ALA A 1166 25.31 8.44 77.84
CA ALA A 1166 25.18 7.04 78.22
C ALA A 1166 25.86 6.63 79.53
N ASN A 1167 25.08 6.04 80.46
CA ASN A 1167 25.58 5.00 81.36
C ASN A 1167 24.46 4.01 81.72
N ALA A 1168 24.56 2.80 81.14
CA ALA A 1168 23.59 1.70 81.21
C ALA A 1168 23.23 1.22 82.64
N ALA A 1169 24.04 1.55 83.66
CA ALA A 1169 23.88 1.02 85.01
C ALA A 1169 22.66 1.57 85.78
N ASN A 1170 22.08 2.72 85.37
CA ASN A 1170 21.05 3.44 86.15
C ASN A 1170 19.70 3.59 85.44
N ALA A 1171 19.45 2.83 84.36
CA ALA A 1171 18.21 2.90 83.59
C ALA A 1171 17.06 2.13 84.29
N VAL A 1172 15.91 2.81 84.49
CA VAL A 1172 14.76 2.31 85.28
C VAL A 1172 13.46 2.29 84.46
N VAL A 1173 12.51 1.41 84.82
CA VAL A 1173 11.16 1.40 84.26
C VAL A 1173 10.38 2.59 84.81
N LYS A 1174 10.00 3.54 83.95
CA LYS A 1174 9.36 4.80 84.36
C LYS A 1174 7.85 4.71 84.44
N ASP A 1175 7.21 4.05 83.47
CA ASP A 1175 5.75 3.90 83.41
C ASP A 1175 5.33 2.57 82.76
N LEU A 1176 4.11 2.12 83.10
CA LEU A 1176 3.44 0.94 82.56
C LEU A 1176 2.07 1.33 82.01
N TYR A 1177 1.76 0.88 80.80
CA TYR A 1177 0.45 1.14 80.19
C TYR A 1177 -0.23 -0.14 79.77
N LEU A 1178 -1.52 -0.21 80.04
CA LEU A 1178 -2.35 -1.35 79.71
C LEU A 1178 -2.74 -1.28 78.24
N THR A 1179 -2.16 -2.16 77.43
CA THR A 1179 -2.43 -2.24 75.99
C THR A 1179 -3.69 -3.07 75.71
N LYS A 1180 -4.10 -3.95 76.63
CA LYS A 1180 -5.37 -4.68 76.59
C LYS A 1180 -5.84 -4.98 78.01
N SER A 1181 -7.08 -4.59 78.34
CA SER A 1181 -7.78 -5.03 79.56
C SER A 1181 -8.90 -6.00 79.20
N VAL A 1182 -9.17 -6.95 80.09
CA VAL A 1182 -10.09 -8.07 79.89
C VAL A 1182 -10.87 -8.29 81.20
N SER A 1183 -12.14 -8.65 81.10
CA SER A 1183 -12.94 -9.07 82.26
C SER A 1183 -12.63 -10.52 82.61
N GLY A 1184 -12.76 -10.90 83.89
CA GLY A 1184 -12.59 -12.29 84.34
C GLY A 1184 -11.64 -12.45 85.53
N TYR A 1185 -11.07 -11.34 86.02
CA TYR A 1185 -10.38 -11.30 87.30
C TYR A 1185 -11.39 -11.11 88.43
N THR A 1186 -11.07 -11.56 89.64
CA THR A 1186 -11.94 -11.32 90.81
C THR A 1186 -12.01 -9.81 91.08
N PRO A 1187 -13.22 -9.21 91.12
CA PRO A 1187 -13.36 -7.78 91.41
C PRO A 1187 -12.70 -7.39 92.74
N GLY A 1188 -11.90 -6.33 92.75
CA GLY A 1188 -11.16 -5.86 93.93
C GLY A 1188 -9.78 -6.50 94.15
N ASP A 1189 -9.37 -7.48 93.34
CA ASP A 1189 -8.04 -8.08 93.43
C ASP A 1189 -6.93 -7.08 93.07
N THR A 1190 -5.77 -7.26 93.72
CA THR A 1190 -4.50 -6.65 93.30
C THR A 1190 -3.61 -7.75 92.73
N LEU A 1191 -3.35 -7.70 91.42
CA LEU A 1191 -2.54 -8.69 90.72
C LEU A 1191 -1.07 -8.24 90.73
N THR A 1192 -0.15 -9.14 91.06
CA THR A 1192 1.29 -8.86 90.92
C THR A 1192 1.73 -9.07 89.47
N LEU A 1193 2.38 -8.08 88.86
CA LEU A 1193 2.95 -8.21 87.52
C LEU A 1193 4.37 -8.75 87.62
N THR A 1194 4.74 -9.61 86.67
CA THR A 1194 6.13 -10.06 86.50
C THR A 1194 6.81 -9.20 85.46
N ILE A 1195 7.80 -8.40 85.89
CA ILE A 1195 8.70 -7.69 84.98
C ILE A 1195 10.01 -8.46 84.92
N GLU A 1196 10.47 -8.80 83.72
CA GLU A 1196 11.74 -9.52 83.55
C GLU A 1196 12.92 -8.75 84.15
N ALA A 1197 13.92 -9.48 84.65
CA ALA A 1197 15.17 -8.88 85.08
C ALA A 1197 15.91 -8.22 83.89
N PRO A 1198 16.71 -7.17 84.12
CA PRO A 1198 17.45 -6.51 83.05
C PRO A 1198 18.38 -7.48 82.31
N ARG A 1199 18.39 -7.43 80.98
CA ARG A 1199 19.23 -8.27 80.10
C ARG A 1199 20.19 -7.43 79.26
N LYS A 1200 21.29 -8.04 78.82
CA LYS A 1200 22.26 -7.42 77.89
C LYS A 1200 21.58 -7.07 76.55
N THR A 1201 22.18 -6.15 75.78
CA THR A 1201 21.65 -5.62 74.51
C THR A 1201 21.43 -6.67 73.41
N ASP A 1202 22.11 -7.80 73.48
CA ASP A 1202 21.95 -8.95 72.58
C ASP A 1202 20.91 -9.99 73.07
N GLY A 1203 20.27 -9.74 74.22
CA GLY A 1203 19.27 -10.61 74.83
C GLY A 1203 19.83 -11.88 75.50
N THR A 1204 21.15 -12.11 75.50
CA THR A 1204 21.74 -13.42 75.83
C THR A 1204 21.95 -13.71 77.33
N GLY A 1205 21.55 -12.82 78.24
CA GLY A 1205 21.63 -13.07 79.68
C GLY A 1205 21.39 -11.82 80.55
N PRO A 1206 21.24 -12.00 81.89
CA PRO A 1206 20.98 -10.89 82.81
C PRO A 1206 22.18 -9.93 82.92
N VAL A 1207 21.91 -8.65 83.17
CA VAL A 1207 22.93 -7.63 83.45
C VAL A 1207 23.44 -7.83 84.88
N SER A 1208 24.77 -7.95 85.05
CA SER A 1208 25.39 -8.10 86.38
C SER A 1208 25.13 -6.86 87.24
N GLY A 1209 24.53 -7.04 88.43
CA GLY A 1209 24.12 -5.96 89.33
C GLY A 1209 22.77 -5.29 89.00
N GLY A 1210 22.05 -5.76 87.98
CA GLY A 1210 20.71 -5.26 87.64
C GLY A 1210 19.64 -5.75 88.62
N VAL A 1211 18.70 -4.87 88.99
CA VAL A 1211 17.57 -5.19 89.89
C VAL A 1211 16.27 -5.13 89.10
N ALA A 1212 15.44 -6.16 89.20
CA ALA A 1212 14.15 -6.19 88.50
C ALA A 1212 13.18 -5.13 89.03
N ALA A 1213 12.44 -4.49 88.14
CA ALA A 1213 11.30 -3.66 88.49
C ALA A 1213 10.16 -4.53 89.02
N THR A 1214 9.29 -3.96 89.86
CA THR A 1214 8.09 -4.64 90.35
C THR A 1214 6.87 -3.74 90.14
N ALA A 1215 5.71 -4.33 89.85
CA ALA A 1215 4.47 -3.59 89.63
C ALA A 1215 3.24 -4.42 90.03
N THR A 1216 2.12 -3.73 90.27
CA THR A 1216 0.81 -4.32 90.57
C THR A 1216 -0.27 -3.77 89.63
N ALA A 1217 -1.36 -4.52 89.46
CA ALA A 1217 -2.55 -4.12 88.73
C ALA A 1217 -3.75 -4.16 89.67
N THR A 1218 -4.62 -3.17 89.61
CA THR A 1218 -5.87 -3.13 90.40
C THR A 1218 -7.07 -3.46 89.53
N VAL A 1219 -7.95 -4.33 90.03
CA VAL A 1219 -9.15 -4.81 89.33
C VAL A 1219 -10.37 -4.05 89.83
N ASP A 1220 -11.15 -3.46 88.92
CA ASP A 1220 -12.38 -2.72 89.25
C ASP A 1220 -13.57 -3.64 89.59
N SER A 1221 -14.70 -3.02 89.92
CA SER A 1221 -15.97 -3.69 90.24
C SER A 1221 -16.54 -4.58 89.13
N GLN A 1222 -16.05 -4.45 87.89
CA GLN A 1222 -16.48 -5.24 86.74
C GLN A 1222 -15.51 -6.40 86.44
N GLY A 1223 -14.51 -6.64 87.30
CA GLY A 1223 -13.54 -7.72 87.13
C GLY A 1223 -12.52 -7.41 86.02
N VAL A 1224 -12.30 -6.13 85.72
CA VAL A 1224 -11.41 -5.61 84.67
C VAL A 1224 -10.24 -4.87 85.31
N ILE A 1225 -9.03 -4.95 84.73
CA ILE A 1225 -7.89 -4.18 85.22
C ILE A 1225 -8.11 -2.69 84.91
N SER A 1226 -8.06 -1.88 85.97
CA SER A 1226 -8.42 -0.46 85.97
C SER A 1226 -7.22 0.48 86.13
N ALA A 1227 -6.13 0.03 86.79
CA ALA A 1227 -4.87 0.75 86.85
C ALA A 1227 -3.66 -0.18 86.99
N LEU A 1228 -2.51 0.27 86.50
CA LEU A 1228 -1.19 -0.33 86.69
C LEU A 1228 -0.33 0.57 87.57
N ASN A 1229 0.29 0.02 88.60
CA ASN A 1229 1.08 0.75 89.58
C ASN A 1229 2.48 0.15 89.66
N ILE A 1230 3.51 0.93 89.33
CA ILE A 1230 4.90 0.52 89.57
C ILE A 1230 5.17 0.57 91.08
N VAL A 1231 5.65 -0.53 91.64
CA VAL A 1231 6.04 -0.66 93.04
C VAL A 1231 7.51 -0.30 93.21
N THR A 1232 8.40 -0.78 92.31
CA THR A 1232 9.80 -0.34 92.20
C THR A 1232 10.23 -0.28 90.73
N GLY A 1233 10.97 0.77 90.31
CA GLY A 1233 11.40 0.93 88.92
C GLY A 1233 12.57 0.05 88.47
N GLY A 1234 13.16 -0.74 89.38
CA GLY A 1234 14.36 -1.55 89.12
C GLY A 1234 15.58 -0.73 88.71
N SER A 1235 16.62 -1.38 88.16
CA SER A 1235 17.82 -0.72 87.61
C SER A 1235 18.58 -1.61 86.63
N GLY A 1236 19.17 -1.02 85.59
CA GLY A 1236 20.08 -1.69 84.64
C GLY A 1236 19.43 -2.13 83.32
N TYR A 1237 18.23 -1.61 83.01
CA TYR A 1237 17.49 -1.95 81.80
C TYR A 1237 18.09 -1.26 80.56
N VAL A 1238 18.84 -2.00 79.74
CA VAL A 1238 19.37 -1.51 78.45
C VAL A 1238 18.49 -1.86 77.26
N ILE A 1239 17.50 -2.74 77.48
CA ILE A 1239 16.41 -3.08 76.57
C ILE A 1239 15.11 -3.07 77.38
N SER A 1240 13.98 -2.76 76.73
CA SER A 1240 12.67 -2.80 77.38
C SER A 1240 12.35 -4.22 77.87
N PRO A 1241 12.12 -4.45 79.17
CA PRO A 1241 11.83 -5.79 79.68
C PRO A 1241 10.40 -6.22 79.35
N ARG A 1242 10.17 -7.53 79.25
CA ARG A 1242 8.81 -8.06 79.12
C ARG A 1242 8.07 -7.92 80.44
N VAL A 1243 6.81 -7.48 80.36
CA VAL A 1243 5.89 -7.40 81.48
C VAL A 1243 4.76 -8.41 81.26
N THR A 1244 4.52 -9.24 82.27
CA THR A 1244 3.44 -10.25 82.24
C THR A 1244 2.43 -9.94 83.33
N ILE A 1245 1.17 -9.84 82.94
CA ILE A 1245 0.03 -9.83 83.86
C ILE A 1245 -0.43 -11.30 84.00
N PRO A 1246 -0.67 -11.80 85.21
CA PRO A 1246 -1.28 -13.13 85.39
C PRO A 1246 -2.58 -13.24 84.60
N ALA A 1247 -2.84 -14.35 83.92
CA ALA A 1247 -4.12 -14.56 83.22
C ALA A 1247 -5.29 -14.62 84.22
N PRO A 1248 -6.51 -14.20 83.84
CA PRO A 1248 -7.69 -14.42 84.67
C PRO A 1248 -7.93 -15.93 84.80
N THR A 1249 -8.24 -16.42 86.00
CA THR A 1249 -8.55 -17.84 86.23
C THR A 1249 -9.91 -18.18 85.63
N VAL A 1250 -9.90 -18.61 84.36
CA VAL A 1250 -11.02 -19.31 83.72
C VAL A 1250 -10.59 -20.77 83.50
N PRO A 1251 -11.42 -21.78 83.81
CA PRO A 1251 -11.02 -23.17 83.66
C PRO A 1251 -10.98 -23.59 82.19
N THR A 1252 -9.78 -23.65 81.59
CA THR A 1252 -9.53 -24.39 80.34
C THR A 1252 -9.35 -25.87 80.65
N ALA A 1253 -10.14 -26.75 79.99
CA ALA A 1253 -9.96 -28.20 80.06
C ALA A 1253 -9.30 -28.70 78.77
N VAL A 1254 -8.07 -29.22 78.89
CA VAL A 1254 -7.39 -29.95 77.81
C VAL A 1254 -7.44 -31.44 78.15
N ALA A 1255 -8.14 -32.23 77.34
CA ALA A 1255 -8.17 -33.67 77.47
C ALA A 1255 -7.12 -34.29 76.54
N THR A 1256 -6.05 -34.83 77.11
CA THR A 1256 -5.09 -35.70 76.42
C THR A 1256 -5.43 -37.14 76.77
N THR A 1257 -5.64 -37.98 75.76
CA THR A 1257 -6.10 -39.35 75.98
C THR A 1257 -4.97 -40.35 75.81
N THR A 1258 -4.84 -41.28 76.76
CA THR A 1258 -3.93 -42.43 76.67
C THR A 1258 -4.57 -43.62 75.93
N GLY A 1259 -5.90 -43.61 75.75
CA GLY A 1259 -6.70 -44.52 74.90
C GLY A 1259 -7.61 -43.75 73.92
N SER A 1260 -8.43 -44.45 73.11
CA SER A 1260 -9.42 -43.75 72.24
C SER A 1260 -10.69 -43.43 73.03
N ILE A 1261 -11.21 -42.21 72.93
CA ILE A 1261 -12.48 -41.76 73.53
C ILE A 1261 -13.43 -41.24 72.43
N THR A 1262 -14.75 -41.36 72.60
CA THR A 1262 -15.79 -40.86 71.67
C THR A 1262 -16.79 -39.99 72.40
#